data_AF-A0A7Y1Z5N7-F1
#
_entry.id   AF-A0A7Y1Z5N7-F1
#
_cell.length_a   1.000
_cell.length_b   1.000
_cell.length_c   1.000
_cell.angle_alpha   90.00
_cell.angle_beta   90.00
_cell.angle_gamma   90.00
#
_symmetry.space_group_name_H-M   'P 1'
#
loop_
_entity.id
_entity.type
_entity.pdbx_description
1 polymer ?
#
loop_
_entity_poly.entity_id
_entity_poly.type
_entity_poly.pdbx_seq_one_letter_code
_entity_poly.pdbx_strand_id
1 'polypeptide(L)'
;MKLLDKYILTTYLKTFLSVFIILMLIFILQSIWLYISELAGKDLEMDVVFKFLLFVSPRLIVLVLPLTILLSSIMVFGSFAENYEFAAMKSTGISLQRAMRSLAVFVTGLAITTFFFANNVMPWAEFNFFNLRKNLAKVKPAMVIAEGQFNQIGSINIKVEEKSGDRGQYLKDVVIHQQKPNRVGNYTVIKSNSGELTSEEDSDILQLVLYDGNYYDALQPRELKERQKMQHVKSYFEKYTLNVDLSQINNVDLDEKRYATKYSMLTAQELNFTIDTLIVDKKKEHENLVINMYNRSTASTLKLNIDPVDVNEPYKGDSIYELFRPQKNIQLIDAAINSINSTNAILRAKKKTLALKEKNINQHIMSFYEKFALGFACIILFFVGAPLGALIRKGGFGLPIVIAIVLFLTYHFIGIFAKNSAEDSSLNPVLATWVSTLIMLPLSVYLTNRATKDRTLVSLDGVLLPLKKLIKTKELEALDPNIFLDKDSPDYQKLIGYSDKKLIDVIKNFRQYDLDDRFRNSALSILNARGITEEELRYGGNLYNENYENALRYKINYDENSRISLWLYIVYVSFGVIGAVLNNNGFPVLGPVLFVIGVVALLLFLFGFFKAFTNQTNFYKILNISKSSNIFILIILGIPLYFMYYVYFARRMKEDLKEIR
;
A
#
# COMPACT_ATOMS: atom_id res chain seq x y z
N MET A 1 -0.81 40.98 6.22
CA MET A 1 0.06 40.07 5.45
C MET A 1 0.95 40.89 4.53
N LYS A 2 2.22 40.51 4.32
CA LYS A 2 3.08 41.18 3.31
C LYS A 2 2.60 40.82 1.90
N LEU A 3 2.96 41.62 0.89
CA LEU A 3 2.53 41.42 -0.50
C LEU A 3 2.90 40.02 -1.03
N LEU A 4 4.14 39.58 -0.78
CA LEU A 4 4.62 38.26 -1.16
C LEU A 4 3.82 37.13 -0.48
N ASP A 5 3.52 37.26 0.80
CA ASP A 5 2.73 36.26 1.55
C ASP A 5 1.32 36.12 0.94
N LYS A 6 0.72 37.23 0.51
CA LYS A 6 -0.59 37.27 -0.15
C LYS A 6 -0.53 36.65 -1.54
N TYR A 7 0.50 36.95 -2.32
CA TYR A 7 0.71 36.37 -3.64
C TYR A 7 0.83 34.85 -3.56
N ILE A 8 1.73 34.34 -2.71
CA ILE A 8 1.94 32.90 -2.51
C ILE A 8 0.64 32.22 -2.05
N LEU A 9 -0.07 32.79 -1.07
CA LEU A 9 -1.33 32.23 -0.58
C LEU A 9 -2.42 32.21 -1.66
N THR A 10 -2.55 33.28 -2.44
CA THR A 10 -3.57 33.38 -3.49
C THR A 10 -3.30 32.39 -4.62
N THR A 11 -2.05 32.26 -5.04
CA THR A 11 -1.64 31.25 -6.04
C THR A 11 -1.91 29.85 -5.52
N TYR A 12 -1.54 29.56 -4.27
CA TYR A 12 -1.82 28.27 -3.65
C TYR A 12 -3.30 27.95 -3.55
N LEU A 13 -4.14 28.89 -3.10
CA LEU A 13 -5.59 28.67 -2.96
C LEU A 13 -6.26 28.38 -4.31
N LYS A 14 -5.84 29.08 -5.38
CA LYS A 14 -6.34 28.82 -6.74
C LYS A 14 -5.99 27.40 -7.17
N THR A 15 -4.72 27.01 -7.04
CA THR A 15 -4.28 25.65 -7.39
C THR A 15 -4.96 24.60 -6.52
N PHE A 16 -5.05 24.84 -5.21
CA PHE A 16 -5.70 23.94 -4.24
C PHE A 16 -7.15 23.69 -4.58
N LEU A 17 -7.96 24.74 -4.83
CA LEU A 17 -9.37 24.59 -5.17
C LEU A 17 -9.55 23.85 -6.50
N SER A 18 -8.76 24.17 -7.52
CA SER A 18 -8.81 23.47 -8.81
C SER A 18 -8.47 21.99 -8.67
N VAL A 19 -7.38 21.65 -7.99
CA VAL A 19 -6.96 20.27 -7.75
C VAL A 19 -7.99 19.53 -6.89
N PHE A 20 -8.50 20.17 -5.84
CA PHE A 20 -9.51 19.59 -4.96
C PHE A 20 -10.78 19.22 -5.72
N ILE A 21 -11.31 20.14 -6.54
CA ILE A 21 -12.53 19.90 -7.33
C ILE A 21 -12.33 18.75 -8.31
N ILE A 22 -11.20 18.72 -9.02
CA ILE A 22 -10.88 17.65 -9.98
C ILE A 22 -10.81 16.30 -9.26
N LEU A 23 -10.06 16.22 -8.16
CA LEU A 23 -9.94 14.98 -7.40
C LEU A 23 -11.28 14.56 -6.79
N MET A 24 -12.03 15.48 -6.20
CA MET A 24 -13.36 15.20 -5.67
C MET A 24 -14.29 14.62 -6.74
N LEU A 25 -14.29 15.19 -7.96
CA LEU A 25 -15.06 14.66 -9.07
C LEU A 25 -14.65 13.23 -9.44
N ILE A 26 -13.34 12.96 -9.53
CA ILE A 26 -12.81 11.62 -9.83
C ILE A 26 -13.27 10.62 -8.76
N PHE A 27 -13.15 10.96 -7.47
CA PHE A 27 -13.54 10.09 -6.38
C PHE A 27 -15.05 9.90 -6.26
N ILE A 28 -15.85 10.91 -6.63
CA ILE A 28 -17.32 10.79 -6.72
C ILE A 28 -17.70 9.81 -7.84
N LEU A 29 -17.12 9.96 -9.03
CA LEU A 29 -17.36 9.04 -10.15
C LEU A 29 -16.94 7.60 -9.80
N GLN A 30 -15.79 7.44 -9.15
CA GLN A 30 -15.35 6.15 -8.61
C GLN A 30 -16.36 5.57 -7.61
N SER A 31 -16.94 6.42 -6.75
CA SER A 31 -17.94 5.98 -5.77
C SER A 31 -19.25 5.55 -6.43
N ILE A 32 -19.71 6.26 -7.46
CA ILE A 32 -20.88 5.85 -8.26
C ILE A 32 -20.63 4.47 -8.87
N TRP A 33 -19.44 4.25 -9.45
CA TRP A 33 -19.08 2.96 -10.02
C TRP A 33 -19.04 1.85 -8.96
N LEU A 34 -18.44 2.12 -7.80
CA LEU A 34 -18.35 1.16 -6.70
C LEU A 34 -19.73 0.70 -6.21
N TYR A 35 -20.72 1.59 -6.25
CA TYR A 35 -22.08 1.33 -5.76
C TYR A 35 -23.12 1.20 -6.88
N ILE A 36 -22.68 0.95 -8.12
CA ILE A 36 -23.58 0.91 -9.27
C ILE A 36 -24.65 -0.18 -9.14
N SER A 37 -24.32 -1.33 -8.54
CA SER A 37 -25.28 -2.42 -8.31
C SER A 37 -26.36 -2.09 -7.28
N GLU A 38 -26.09 -1.13 -6.38
CA GLU A 38 -27.06 -0.67 -5.40
C GLU A 38 -28.00 0.40 -5.97
N LEU A 39 -27.55 1.10 -7.01
CA LEU A 39 -28.23 2.24 -7.64
C LEU A 39 -28.93 1.91 -8.97
N ALA A 40 -28.35 1.03 -9.78
CA ALA A 40 -28.84 0.72 -11.12
C ALA A 40 -29.94 -0.36 -11.11
N GLY A 41 -30.93 -0.21 -11.99
CA GLY A 41 -32.01 -1.20 -12.17
C GLY A 41 -33.11 -1.18 -11.11
N LYS A 42 -33.05 -0.24 -10.17
CA LYS A 42 -34.10 0.03 -9.18
C LYS A 42 -34.61 1.41 -9.53
N ASP A 43 -35.85 1.66 -9.94
CA ASP A 43 -36.36 3.00 -10.31
C ASP A 43 -36.19 4.07 -9.20
N LEU A 44 -34.96 4.55 -8.96
CA LEU A 44 -34.60 5.44 -7.87
C LEU A 44 -34.96 6.87 -8.26
N GLU A 45 -35.67 7.55 -7.36
CA GLU A 45 -35.91 8.98 -7.47
C GLU A 45 -34.57 9.74 -7.47
N MET A 46 -34.48 10.81 -8.27
CA MET A 46 -33.26 11.61 -8.41
C MET A 46 -32.80 12.24 -7.08
N ASP A 47 -33.72 12.45 -6.14
CA ASP A 47 -33.42 12.98 -4.80
C ASP A 47 -32.61 11.97 -3.96
N VAL A 48 -32.91 10.67 -4.09
CA VAL A 48 -32.21 9.56 -3.43
C VAL A 48 -30.77 9.50 -3.92
N VAL A 49 -30.57 9.60 -5.23
CA VAL A 49 -29.22 9.64 -5.84
C VAL A 49 -28.45 10.86 -5.33
N PHE A 50 -29.09 12.03 -5.25
CA PHE A 50 -28.44 13.23 -4.72
C PHE A 50 -28.07 13.09 -3.24
N LYS A 51 -28.98 12.59 -2.38
CA LYS A 51 -28.71 12.30 -0.96
C LYS A 51 -27.57 11.30 -0.80
N PHE A 52 -27.52 10.28 -1.66
CA PHE A 52 -26.44 9.29 -1.69
C PHE A 52 -25.08 9.96 -1.92
N LEU A 53 -24.97 10.78 -2.97
CA LEU A 53 -23.73 11.50 -3.28
C LEU A 53 -23.33 12.47 -2.16
N LEU A 54 -24.31 13.17 -1.58
CA LEU A 54 -24.08 14.12 -0.49
C LEU A 54 -23.54 13.41 0.76
N PHE A 55 -24.07 12.25 1.14
CA PHE A 55 -23.61 11.51 2.31
C PHE A 55 -22.27 10.77 2.10
N VAL A 56 -21.93 10.38 0.87
CA VAL A 56 -20.58 9.85 0.55
C VAL A 56 -19.51 10.95 0.63
N SER A 57 -19.85 12.17 0.24
CA SER A 57 -18.89 13.25 0.01
C SER A 57 -17.98 13.55 1.21
N PRO A 58 -18.46 13.65 2.47
CA PRO A 58 -17.60 13.92 3.63
C PRO A 58 -16.47 12.90 3.81
N ARG A 59 -16.73 11.61 3.56
CA ARG A 59 -15.69 10.58 3.60
C ARG A 59 -14.64 10.80 2.51
N LEU A 60 -15.06 11.19 1.30
CA LEU A 60 -14.16 11.49 0.20
C LEU A 60 -13.31 12.73 0.46
N ILE A 61 -13.89 13.78 1.05
CA ILE A 61 -13.17 15.01 1.42
C ILE A 61 -11.98 14.67 2.32
N VAL A 62 -12.21 13.87 3.36
CA VAL A 62 -11.16 13.41 4.29
C VAL A 62 -10.03 12.66 3.57
N LEU A 63 -10.38 11.84 2.57
CA LEU A 63 -9.41 11.07 1.78
C LEU A 63 -8.61 11.93 0.78
N VAL A 64 -9.29 12.86 0.11
CA VAL A 64 -8.75 13.69 -0.98
C VAL A 64 -7.90 14.86 -0.46
N LEU A 65 -8.18 15.34 0.75
CA LEU A 65 -7.55 16.55 1.28
C LEU A 65 -6.03 16.43 1.47
N PRO A 66 -5.46 15.36 2.08
CA PRO A 66 -4.00 15.20 2.19
C PRO A 66 -3.30 15.11 0.82
N LEU A 67 -3.92 14.45 -0.16
CA LEU A 67 -3.44 14.38 -1.55
C LEU A 67 -3.45 15.75 -2.21
N THR A 68 -4.53 16.50 -2.05
CA THR A 68 -4.70 17.85 -2.60
C THR A 68 -3.62 18.79 -2.05
N ILE A 69 -3.35 18.74 -0.74
CA ILE A 69 -2.31 19.54 -0.10
C ILE A 69 -0.94 19.21 -0.69
N LEU A 70 -0.59 17.93 -0.80
CA LEU A 70 0.68 17.48 -1.36
C LEU A 70 0.85 17.98 -2.80
N LEU A 71 -0.12 17.70 -3.66
CA LEU A 71 -0.08 18.00 -5.08
C LEU A 71 -0.03 19.51 -5.33
N SER A 72 -0.89 20.29 -4.65
CA SER A 72 -0.92 21.74 -4.78
C SER A 72 0.37 22.39 -4.31
N SER A 73 0.96 21.89 -3.22
CA SER A 73 2.24 22.39 -2.71
C SER A 73 3.38 22.13 -3.71
N ILE A 74 3.43 20.93 -4.27
CA ILE A 74 4.43 20.58 -5.29
C ILE A 74 4.27 21.45 -6.53
N MET A 75 3.04 21.62 -7.03
CA MET A 75 2.76 22.40 -8.23
C MET A 75 3.12 23.88 -8.06
N VAL A 76 2.74 24.50 -6.94
CA VAL A 76 2.97 25.94 -6.70
C VAL A 76 4.45 26.25 -6.48
N PHE A 77 5.14 25.47 -5.65
CA PHE A 77 6.57 25.69 -5.43
C PHE A 77 7.41 25.23 -6.64
N GLY A 78 6.93 24.24 -7.39
CA GLY A 78 7.50 23.84 -8.67
C GLY A 78 7.40 24.95 -9.71
N SER A 79 6.22 25.57 -9.87
CA SER A 79 6.05 26.68 -10.81
C SER A 79 6.88 27.90 -10.43
N PHE A 80 7.00 28.21 -9.13
CA PHE A 80 7.89 29.29 -8.69
C PHE A 80 9.37 28.99 -8.98
N ALA A 81 9.78 27.72 -8.91
CA ALA A 81 11.13 27.30 -9.26
C ALA A 81 11.38 27.33 -10.79
N GLU A 82 10.40 26.90 -11.59
CA GLU A 82 10.46 26.87 -13.05
C GLU A 82 10.47 28.27 -13.67
N ASN A 83 9.63 29.19 -13.15
CA ASN A 83 9.56 30.58 -13.60
C ASN A 83 10.67 31.48 -13.03
N TYR A 84 11.66 30.93 -12.35
CA TYR A 84 12.73 31.67 -11.64
C TYR A 84 12.24 32.68 -10.58
N GLU A 85 10.95 32.70 -10.23
CA GLU A 85 10.40 33.55 -9.17
C GLU A 85 11.05 33.23 -7.83
N PHE A 86 11.26 31.95 -7.54
CA PHE A 86 11.91 31.51 -6.32
C PHE A 86 13.40 31.91 -6.26
N ALA A 87 14.09 31.92 -7.41
CA ALA A 87 15.46 32.39 -7.50
C ALA A 87 15.54 33.89 -7.22
N ALA A 88 14.62 34.68 -7.78
CA ALA A 88 14.52 36.11 -7.51
C ALA A 88 14.25 36.42 -6.03
N MET A 89 13.34 35.67 -5.39
CA MET A 89 13.10 35.77 -3.94
C MET A 89 14.37 35.55 -3.14
N LYS A 90 15.15 34.51 -3.46
CA LYS A 90 16.41 34.22 -2.77
C LYS A 90 17.48 35.29 -2.95
N SER A 91 17.61 35.86 -4.15
CA SER A 91 18.56 36.95 -4.41
C SER A 91 18.29 38.20 -3.56
N THR A 92 17.05 38.39 -3.09
CA THR A 92 16.67 39.48 -2.17
C THR A 92 16.79 39.10 -0.68
N GLY A 93 17.38 37.94 -0.38
CA GLY A 93 17.58 37.45 1.00
C GLY A 93 16.38 36.69 1.59
N ILE A 94 15.35 36.38 0.80
CA ILE A 94 14.17 35.66 1.30
C ILE A 94 14.43 34.15 1.24
N SER A 95 14.48 33.51 2.41
CA SER A 95 14.67 32.06 2.53
C SER A 95 13.40 31.27 2.12
N LEU A 96 13.58 29.99 1.75
CA LEU A 96 12.46 29.07 1.46
C LEU A 96 11.47 28.99 2.62
N GLN A 97 11.99 28.87 3.84
CA GLN A 97 11.17 28.76 5.05
C GLN A 97 10.32 30.02 5.26
N ARG A 98 10.85 31.20 4.91
CA ARG A 98 10.09 32.45 4.97
C ARG A 98 8.95 32.45 3.96
N ALA A 99 9.19 32.00 2.73
CA ALA A 99 8.15 31.89 1.69
C ALA A 99 7.07 30.86 2.05
N MET A 100 7.44 29.74 2.67
CA MET A 100 6.52 28.70 3.10
C MET A 100 5.66 29.07 4.33
N ARG A 101 6.07 30.08 5.11
CA ARG A 101 5.44 30.38 6.41
C ARG A 101 3.95 30.70 6.32
N SER A 102 3.53 31.50 5.34
CA SER A 102 2.10 31.86 5.18
C SER A 102 1.24 30.64 4.85
N LEU A 103 1.75 29.75 4.00
CA LEU A 103 1.09 28.49 3.65
C LEU A 103 1.11 27.49 4.80
N ALA A 104 2.21 27.40 5.56
CA ALA A 104 2.29 26.53 6.72
C ALA A 104 1.22 26.89 7.76
N VAL A 105 1.02 28.18 8.04
CA VAL A 105 -0.05 28.65 8.94
C VAL A 105 -1.43 28.27 8.40
N PHE A 106 -1.66 28.48 7.10
CA PHE A 106 -2.92 28.08 6.45
C PHE A 106 -3.16 26.56 6.56
N VAL A 107 -2.17 25.74 6.24
CA VAL A 107 -2.27 24.27 6.28
C VAL A 107 -2.46 23.77 7.71
N THR A 108 -1.82 24.38 8.70
CA THR A 108 -2.08 24.03 10.11
C THR A 108 -3.52 24.36 10.51
N GLY A 109 -4.06 25.50 10.09
CA GLY A 109 -5.49 25.82 10.29
C GLY A 109 -6.42 24.84 9.56
N LEU A 110 -6.04 24.43 8.35
CA LEU A 110 -6.76 23.43 7.58
C LEU A 110 -6.74 22.07 8.28
N ALA A 111 -5.59 21.64 8.81
CA ALA A 111 -5.45 20.38 9.55
C ALA A 111 -6.34 20.32 10.79
N ILE A 112 -6.46 21.42 11.54
CA ILE A 112 -7.37 21.52 12.69
C ILE A 112 -8.82 21.40 12.20
N THR A 113 -9.17 22.10 11.12
CA THR A 113 -10.50 22.00 10.50
C THR A 113 -10.80 20.57 10.06
N THR A 114 -9.82 19.89 9.45
CA THR A 114 -9.92 18.51 9.01
C THR A 114 -10.16 17.56 10.17
N PHE A 115 -9.50 17.76 11.32
CA PHE A 115 -9.77 16.98 12.53
C PHE A 115 -11.23 17.12 12.97
N PHE A 116 -11.75 18.35 13.09
CA PHE A 116 -13.16 18.57 13.47
C PHE A 116 -14.12 17.99 12.43
N PHE A 117 -13.78 18.09 11.14
CA PHE A 117 -14.57 17.51 10.07
C PHE A 117 -14.61 15.97 10.15
N ALA A 118 -13.46 15.32 10.37
CA ALA A 118 -13.35 13.88 10.56
C ALA A 118 -13.97 13.40 11.88
N ASN A 119 -14.03 14.27 12.89
CA ASN A 119 -14.62 13.95 14.19
C ASN A 119 -16.15 14.07 14.20
N ASN A 120 -16.72 15.08 13.50
CA ASN A 120 -18.13 15.43 13.62
C ASN A 120 -18.91 15.18 12.33
N VAL A 121 -18.43 15.70 11.19
CA VAL A 121 -19.16 15.68 9.92
C VAL A 121 -19.09 14.30 9.28
N MET A 122 -17.90 13.69 9.25
CA MET A 122 -17.71 12.36 8.67
C MET A 122 -18.55 11.27 9.36
N PRO A 123 -18.60 11.18 10.71
CA PRO A 123 -19.41 10.17 11.38
C PRO A 123 -20.92 10.35 11.17
N TRP A 124 -21.40 11.60 11.22
CA TRP A 124 -22.79 11.94 10.90
C TRP A 124 -23.15 11.52 9.47
N ALA A 125 -22.27 11.81 8.51
CA ALA A 125 -22.49 11.45 7.11
C ALA A 125 -22.46 9.94 6.90
N GLU A 126 -21.54 9.23 7.56
CA GLU A 126 -21.43 7.77 7.48
C GLU A 126 -22.67 7.07 8.08
N PHE A 127 -23.23 7.61 9.17
CA PHE A 127 -24.50 7.11 9.74
C PHE A 127 -25.67 7.27 8.75
N ASN A 128 -25.84 8.45 8.17
CA ASN A 128 -26.90 8.70 7.20
C ASN A 128 -26.70 7.93 5.90
N PHE A 129 -25.45 7.82 5.44
CA PHE A 129 -25.08 7.02 4.28
C PHE A 129 -25.43 5.55 4.48
N PHE A 130 -25.10 5.02 5.66
CA PHE A 130 -25.42 3.64 6.01
C PHE A 130 -26.92 3.39 6.06
N ASN A 131 -27.68 4.27 6.73
CA ASN A 131 -29.14 4.13 6.80
C ASN A 131 -29.79 4.25 5.43
N LEU A 132 -29.32 5.18 4.59
CA LEU A 132 -29.79 5.30 3.22
C LEU A 132 -29.52 4.00 2.44
N ARG A 133 -28.29 3.48 2.48
CA ARG A 133 -27.94 2.22 1.83
C ARG A 133 -28.77 1.04 2.33
N LYS A 134 -29.06 0.98 3.64
CA LYS A 134 -29.93 -0.04 4.21
C LYS A 134 -31.35 0.05 3.64
N ASN A 135 -31.91 1.25 3.54
CA ASN A 135 -33.22 1.47 2.95
C ASN A 135 -33.23 1.16 1.44
N LEU A 136 -32.11 1.38 0.73
CA LEU A 136 -31.95 1.01 -0.68
C LEU A 136 -31.66 -0.47 -0.91
N ALA A 137 -31.17 -1.19 0.10
CA ALA A 137 -30.97 -2.63 0.07
C ALA A 137 -32.26 -3.38 0.42
N LYS A 138 -33.05 -2.86 1.37
CA LYS A 138 -34.44 -3.26 1.62
C LYS A 138 -35.35 -2.74 0.50
N VAL A 139 -35.14 -3.23 -0.71
CA VAL A 139 -35.94 -2.80 -1.84
C VAL A 139 -37.35 -3.38 -1.70
N LYS A 140 -38.38 -2.57 -1.97
CA LYS A 140 -39.75 -3.07 -2.15
C LYS A 140 -39.73 -4.29 -3.08
N PRO A 141 -40.30 -5.43 -2.68
CA PRO A 141 -40.58 -6.62 -3.51
C PRO A 141 -40.88 -6.36 -5.00
N ALA A 142 -41.68 -5.33 -5.30
CA ALA A 142 -42.14 -4.99 -6.64
C ALA A 142 -41.10 -4.29 -7.55
N MET A 143 -40.02 -3.76 -6.98
CA MET A 143 -38.98 -3.00 -7.71
C MET A 143 -37.89 -3.91 -8.29
N VAL A 144 -37.77 -5.16 -7.78
CA VAL A 144 -36.83 -6.18 -8.30
C VAL A 144 -37.32 -6.77 -9.63
N ILE A 145 -38.61 -6.66 -9.92
CA ILE A 145 -39.23 -7.22 -11.13
C ILE A 145 -39.43 -6.10 -12.14
N ALA A 146 -38.52 -5.94 -13.12
CA ALA A 146 -38.72 -5.03 -14.24
C ALA A 146 -39.71 -5.60 -15.28
N GLU A 147 -40.51 -4.74 -15.90
CA GLU A 147 -41.49 -5.11 -16.93
C GLU A 147 -40.81 -5.60 -18.22
N GLY A 148 -41.43 -6.56 -18.90
CA GLY A 148 -41.01 -7.02 -20.23
C GLY A 148 -39.74 -7.88 -20.27
N GLN A 149 -39.02 -8.05 -19.15
CA GLN A 149 -37.79 -8.86 -19.08
C GLN A 149 -37.83 -9.89 -17.94
N PHE A 150 -36.98 -10.92 -18.06
CA PHE A 150 -36.81 -11.94 -17.02
C PHE A 150 -35.89 -11.42 -15.92
N ASN A 151 -36.37 -11.46 -14.67
CA ASN A 151 -35.64 -11.05 -13.48
C ASN A 151 -35.42 -12.26 -12.57
N GLN A 152 -34.17 -12.54 -12.22
CA GLN A 152 -33.82 -13.61 -11.30
C GLN A 152 -34.06 -13.18 -9.85
N ILE A 153 -34.89 -13.93 -9.11
CA ILE A 153 -35.21 -13.68 -7.71
C ILE A 153 -35.07 -14.99 -6.92
N GLY A 154 -33.99 -15.12 -6.16
CA GLY A 154 -33.72 -16.33 -5.37
C GLY A 154 -33.60 -17.54 -6.29
N SER A 155 -34.44 -18.55 -6.06
CA SER A 155 -34.49 -19.79 -6.86
C SER A 155 -35.42 -19.72 -8.09
N ILE A 156 -36.04 -18.57 -8.36
CA ILE A 156 -36.96 -18.37 -9.49
C ILE A 156 -36.47 -17.31 -10.46
N ASN A 157 -36.89 -17.42 -11.72
CA ASN A 157 -36.70 -16.39 -12.74
C ASN A 157 -38.09 -15.97 -13.23
N ILE A 158 -38.47 -14.72 -12.98
CA ILE A 158 -39.82 -14.20 -13.21
C ILE A 158 -39.83 -13.13 -14.32
N LYS A 159 -40.76 -13.26 -15.26
CA LYS A 159 -41.13 -12.22 -16.23
C LYS A 159 -42.56 -11.76 -15.95
N VAL A 160 -42.77 -10.46 -15.98
CA VAL A 160 -44.09 -9.82 -15.91
C VAL A 160 -44.22 -8.88 -17.11
N GLU A 161 -45.37 -8.90 -17.78
CA GLU A 161 -45.58 -8.06 -18.96
C GLU A 161 -45.93 -6.62 -18.55
N GLU A 162 -46.88 -6.45 -17.63
CA GLU A 162 -47.32 -5.14 -17.11
C GLU A 162 -47.49 -5.18 -15.59
N LYS A 163 -47.10 -4.11 -14.89
CA LYS A 163 -47.39 -3.91 -13.46
C LYS A 163 -48.33 -2.72 -13.26
N SER A 164 -49.14 -2.78 -12.20
CA SER A 164 -50.06 -1.70 -11.84
C SER A 164 -50.26 -1.60 -10.32
N GLY A 165 -50.85 -0.47 -9.88
CA GLY A 165 -51.05 -0.12 -8.47
C GLY A 165 -49.94 0.76 -7.90
N ASP A 166 -50.21 1.42 -6.76
CA ASP A 166 -49.32 2.42 -6.13
C ASP A 166 -47.94 1.86 -5.73
N ARG A 167 -47.85 0.54 -5.54
CA ARG A 167 -46.60 -0.18 -5.24
C ARG A 167 -46.18 -1.11 -6.38
N GLY A 168 -46.83 -1.08 -7.53
CA GLY A 168 -46.63 -2.06 -8.61
C GLY A 168 -46.99 -3.48 -8.20
N GLN A 169 -47.92 -3.64 -7.24
CA GLN A 169 -48.23 -4.92 -6.62
C GLN A 169 -49.06 -5.86 -7.51
N TYR A 170 -49.82 -5.31 -8.47
CA TYR A 170 -50.63 -6.10 -9.38
C TYR A 170 -49.83 -6.38 -10.65
N LEU A 171 -49.69 -7.65 -10.97
CA LEU A 171 -48.89 -8.16 -12.07
C LEU A 171 -49.83 -8.78 -13.10
N LYS A 172 -49.55 -8.56 -14.38
CA LYS A 172 -50.29 -9.14 -15.49
C LYS A 172 -49.36 -9.98 -16.36
N ASP A 173 -49.87 -11.13 -16.79
CA ASP A 173 -49.15 -12.13 -17.58
C ASP A 173 -47.80 -12.51 -16.95
N VAL A 174 -47.89 -13.26 -15.85
CA VAL A 174 -46.72 -13.68 -15.06
C VAL A 174 -46.21 -15.01 -15.58
N VAL A 175 -44.91 -15.08 -15.88
CA VAL A 175 -44.20 -16.32 -16.23
C VAL A 175 -43.05 -16.52 -15.26
N ILE A 176 -43.03 -17.68 -14.60
CA ILE A 176 -42.00 -18.03 -13.62
C ILE A 176 -41.32 -19.33 -14.04
N HIS A 177 -39.99 -19.33 -14.09
CA HIS A 177 -39.18 -20.52 -14.19
C HIS A 177 -38.55 -20.81 -12.84
N GLN A 178 -38.76 -22.01 -12.30
CA GLN A 178 -38.18 -22.42 -11.03
C GLN A 178 -37.08 -23.46 -11.24
N GLN A 179 -35.92 -23.23 -10.64
CA GLN A 179 -34.79 -24.16 -10.66
C GLN A 179 -34.90 -25.15 -9.50
N LYS A 180 -34.57 -26.43 -9.74
CA LYS A 180 -34.55 -27.46 -8.68
C LYS A 180 -33.14 -27.54 -8.06
N PRO A 181 -32.99 -27.58 -6.72
CA PRO A 181 -31.71 -27.35 -6.00
C PRO A 181 -30.54 -28.29 -6.34
N ASN A 182 -30.78 -29.40 -7.06
CA ASN A 182 -29.74 -30.36 -7.44
C ASN A 182 -29.62 -30.58 -8.96
N ARG A 183 -30.24 -29.74 -9.82
CA ARG A 183 -30.22 -29.93 -11.28
C ARG A 183 -30.27 -28.61 -12.05
N VAL A 184 -29.39 -28.48 -13.04
CA VAL A 184 -29.30 -27.30 -13.92
C VAL A 184 -30.38 -27.40 -15.01
N GLY A 185 -31.36 -26.49 -15.01
CA GLY A 185 -32.40 -26.39 -16.02
C GLY A 185 -33.75 -25.86 -15.50
N ASN A 186 -34.60 -25.36 -16.40
CA ASN A 186 -35.94 -24.84 -16.08
C ASN A 186 -36.96 -25.98 -16.16
N TYR A 187 -37.04 -26.80 -15.11
CA TYR A 187 -37.91 -27.97 -15.09
C TYR A 187 -39.35 -27.64 -14.70
N THR A 188 -39.55 -26.52 -14.01
CA THR A 188 -40.84 -26.07 -13.54
C THR A 188 -41.15 -24.69 -14.12
N VAL A 189 -42.27 -24.59 -14.82
CA VAL A 189 -42.76 -23.34 -15.43
C VAL A 189 -44.16 -23.06 -14.90
N ILE A 190 -44.37 -21.85 -14.41
CA ILE A 190 -45.67 -21.38 -13.91
C ILE A 190 -46.08 -20.21 -14.77
N LYS A 191 -47.27 -20.26 -15.36
CA LYS A 191 -47.83 -19.15 -16.14
C LYS A 191 -49.19 -18.78 -15.60
N SER A 192 -49.42 -17.53 -15.23
CA SER A 192 -50.70 -17.02 -14.75
C SER A 192 -51.12 -15.75 -15.47
N ASN A 193 -52.43 -15.52 -15.56
CA ASN A 193 -52.98 -14.33 -16.21
C ASN A 193 -52.77 -13.08 -15.34
N SER A 194 -52.91 -13.24 -14.01
CA SER A 194 -52.62 -12.18 -13.07
C SER A 194 -51.86 -12.69 -11.85
N GLY A 195 -51.25 -11.76 -11.13
CA GLY A 195 -50.57 -12.01 -9.87
C GLY A 195 -50.60 -10.79 -8.97
N GLU A 196 -50.39 -11.00 -7.68
CA GLU A 196 -50.36 -9.97 -6.67
C GLU A 196 -49.17 -10.20 -5.72
N LEU A 197 -48.43 -9.13 -5.46
CA LEU A 197 -47.36 -9.10 -4.46
C LEU A 197 -47.95 -8.69 -3.11
N THR A 198 -48.14 -9.65 -2.21
CA THR A 198 -48.77 -9.44 -0.89
C THR A 198 -47.77 -9.30 0.25
N SER A 199 -46.48 -9.23 -0.07
CA SER A 199 -45.41 -9.13 0.92
C SER A 199 -45.52 -7.83 1.74
N GLU A 200 -45.32 -7.93 3.06
CA GLU A 200 -45.14 -6.74 3.89
C GLU A 200 -43.82 -6.03 3.52
N GLU A 201 -43.78 -4.70 3.65
CA GLU A 201 -42.62 -3.89 3.24
C GLU A 201 -41.33 -4.21 4.04
N ASP A 202 -41.47 -4.86 5.20
CA ASP A 202 -40.38 -5.26 6.09
C ASP A 202 -40.15 -6.78 6.17
N SER A 203 -40.83 -7.58 5.32
CA SER A 203 -40.69 -9.05 5.30
C SER A 203 -39.54 -9.48 4.38
N ASP A 204 -38.64 -10.34 4.89
CA ASP A 204 -37.61 -11.03 4.09
C ASP A 204 -38.19 -12.12 3.16
N ILE A 205 -39.50 -12.31 3.19
CA ILE A 205 -40.22 -13.27 2.35
C ILE A 205 -41.02 -12.50 1.30
N LEU A 206 -40.70 -12.75 0.04
CA LEU A 206 -41.50 -12.36 -1.11
C LEU A 206 -42.66 -13.34 -1.28
N GLN A 207 -43.86 -12.94 -0.86
CA GLN A 207 -45.09 -13.64 -1.17
C GLN A 207 -45.70 -13.11 -2.48
N LEU A 208 -45.84 -14.03 -3.44
CA LEU A 208 -46.45 -13.83 -4.74
C LEU A 208 -47.70 -14.72 -4.86
N VAL A 209 -48.85 -14.10 -5.02
CA VAL A 209 -50.14 -14.77 -5.19
C VAL A 209 -50.53 -14.71 -6.65
N LEU A 210 -50.54 -15.84 -7.34
CA LEU A 210 -50.89 -15.95 -8.76
C LEU A 210 -52.34 -16.42 -8.91
N TYR A 211 -53.06 -15.86 -9.89
CA TYR A 211 -54.45 -16.20 -10.17
C TYR A 211 -54.63 -16.71 -11.60
N ASP A 212 -55.51 -17.69 -11.76
CA ASP A 212 -55.92 -18.29 -13.04
C ASP A 212 -54.72 -18.66 -13.93
N GLY A 213 -54.01 -19.71 -13.51
CA GLY A 213 -52.75 -20.12 -14.14
C GLY A 213 -52.58 -21.62 -14.31
N ASN A 214 -51.50 -21.97 -14.97
CA ASN A 214 -51.09 -23.34 -15.21
C ASN A 214 -49.67 -23.55 -14.69
N TYR A 215 -49.50 -24.64 -13.95
CA TYR A 215 -48.23 -25.16 -13.47
C TYR A 215 -47.79 -26.31 -14.39
N TYR A 216 -46.58 -26.21 -14.92
CA TYR A 216 -45.95 -27.21 -15.78
C TYR A 216 -44.70 -27.75 -15.09
N ASP A 217 -44.61 -29.07 -14.90
CA ASP A 217 -43.41 -29.72 -14.37
C ASP A 217 -42.98 -30.87 -15.28
N ALA A 218 -41.74 -30.81 -15.77
CA ALA A 218 -41.16 -31.86 -16.57
C ALA A 218 -40.84 -33.08 -15.70
N LEU A 219 -41.53 -34.20 -15.95
CA LEU A 219 -41.20 -35.47 -15.32
C LEU A 219 -39.86 -35.95 -15.88
N GLN A 220 -38.97 -36.37 -14.98
CA GLN A 220 -37.66 -36.90 -15.35
C GLN A 220 -37.53 -38.33 -14.81
N PRO A 221 -38.05 -39.33 -15.54
CA PRO A 221 -37.90 -40.73 -15.17
C PRO A 221 -36.42 -41.13 -15.06
N ARG A 222 -36.12 -42.13 -14.23
CA ARG A 222 -34.73 -42.58 -14.01
C ARG A 222 -34.08 -43.12 -15.28
N GLU A 223 -34.87 -43.75 -16.16
CA GLU A 223 -34.39 -44.35 -17.41
C GLU A 223 -34.24 -43.33 -18.57
N LEU A 224 -33.11 -43.39 -19.27
CA LEU A 224 -32.79 -42.50 -20.40
C LEU A 224 -33.78 -42.61 -21.57
N LYS A 225 -34.35 -43.79 -21.82
CA LYS A 225 -35.34 -44.02 -22.89
C LYS A 225 -36.67 -43.33 -22.62
N GLU A 226 -37.07 -43.19 -21.35
CA GLU A 226 -38.33 -42.55 -20.98
C GLU A 226 -38.22 -41.02 -20.97
N ARG A 227 -37.01 -40.47 -20.77
CA ARG A 227 -36.75 -39.03 -20.88
C ARG A 227 -37.00 -38.47 -22.29
N GLN A 228 -36.86 -39.29 -23.33
CA GLN A 228 -37.16 -38.91 -24.72
C GLN A 228 -38.65 -38.64 -24.96
N LYS A 229 -39.54 -39.16 -24.09
CA LYS A 229 -40.99 -38.97 -24.22
C LYS A 229 -41.49 -37.60 -23.73
N MET A 230 -40.60 -36.75 -23.20
CA MET A 230 -40.89 -35.38 -22.74
C MET A 230 -42.20 -35.27 -21.93
N GLN A 231 -42.43 -36.23 -21.04
CA GLN A 231 -43.63 -36.24 -20.21
C GLN A 231 -43.59 -35.04 -19.26
N HIS A 232 -44.67 -34.28 -19.24
CA HIS A 232 -44.84 -33.16 -18.33
C HIS A 232 -46.20 -33.27 -17.64
N VAL A 233 -46.24 -32.81 -16.40
CA VAL A 233 -47.48 -32.63 -15.66
C VAL A 233 -47.94 -31.20 -15.91
N LYS A 234 -49.20 -31.05 -16.33
CA LYS A 234 -49.90 -29.76 -16.38
C LYS A 234 -50.99 -29.77 -15.31
N SER A 235 -50.98 -28.77 -14.43
CA SER A 235 -52.01 -28.57 -13.41
C SER A 235 -52.56 -27.15 -13.51
N TYR A 236 -53.87 -27.02 -13.54
CA TYR A 236 -54.55 -25.73 -13.46
C TYR A 236 -54.72 -25.32 -11.99
N PHE A 237 -54.56 -24.04 -11.70
CA PHE A 237 -54.86 -23.46 -10.40
C PHE A 237 -55.66 -22.16 -10.55
N GLU A 238 -56.66 -21.98 -9.70
CA GLU A 238 -57.37 -20.71 -9.54
C GLU A 238 -56.54 -19.72 -8.70
N LYS A 239 -55.88 -20.22 -7.65
CA LYS A 239 -54.98 -19.44 -6.79
C LYS A 239 -53.75 -20.27 -6.41
N TYR A 240 -52.57 -19.72 -6.65
CA TYR A 240 -51.29 -20.34 -6.27
C TYR A 240 -50.42 -19.33 -5.53
N THR A 241 -49.96 -19.68 -4.33
CA THR A 241 -49.11 -18.80 -3.52
C THR A 241 -47.68 -19.33 -3.53
N LEU A 242 -46.75 -18.49 -3.97
CA LEU A 242 -45.33 -18.76 -4.01
C LEU A 242 -44.61 -17.84 -3.03
N ASN A 243 -43.87 -18.43 -2.10
CA ASN A 243 -43.03 -17.71 -1.17
C ASN A 243 -41.57 -17.88 -1.60
N VAL A 244 -40.90 -16.78 -1.89
CA VAL A 244 -39.48 -16.77 -2.22
C VAL A 244 -38.74 -16.11 -1.06
N ASP A 245 -37.80 -16.85 -0.50
CA ASP A 245 -36.90 -16.34 0.53
C ASP A 245 -35.91 -15.37 -0.11
N LEU A 246 -36.02 -14.08 0.24
CA LEU A 246 -35.13 -13.04 -0.22
C LEU A 246 -33.90 -12.88 0.67
N SER A 247 -33.77 -13.61 1.78
CA SER A 247 -32.60 -13.54 2.67
C SER A 247 -31.27 -13.72 1.90
N GLN A 248 -31.27 -14.56 0.86
CA GLN A 248 -30.09 -14.79 0.02
C GLN A 248 -29.79 -13.67 -0.99
N ILE A 249 -30.78 -12.87 -1.38
CA ILE A 249 -30.59 -11.66 -2.22
C ILE A 249 -30.23 -10.46 -1.34
N ASN A 250 -30.80 -10.43 -0.13
CA ASN A 250 -30.41 -9.56 0.98
C ASN A 250 -29.03 -9.92 1.58
N ASN A 251 -28.24 -10.83 0.96
CA ASN A 251 -26.82 -11.08 1.28
C ASN A 251 -25.89 -9.89 0.93
N VAL A 252 -26.37 -8.67 1.02
CA VAL A 252 -25.50 -7.62 1.55
C VAL A 252 -25.41 -7.96 3.03
N ASP A 253 -24.23 -8.29 3.54
CA ASP A 253 -23.98 -8.67 4.94
C ASP A 253 -24.56 -7.63 5.95
N LEU A 254 -25.87 -7.73 6.20
CA LEU A 254 -26.74 -6.84 6.98
C LEU A 254 -27.20 -7.54 8.28
N ASP A 255 -26.62 -8.72 8.57
CA ASP A 255 -26.91 -9.54 9.74
C ASP A 255 -25.86 -9.45 10.87
N GLU A 256 -24.78 -8.67 10.71
CA GLU A 256 -23.94 -8.26 11.83
C GLU A 256 -24.69 -7.29 12.77
N LYS A 257 -25.53 -7.82 13.66
CA LYS A 257 -26.23 -7.13 14.77
C LYS A 257 -25.31 -6.28 15.68
N ARG A 258 -24.76 -5.17 15.14
CA ARG A 258 -23.91 -4.14 15.78
C ARG A 258 -24.14 -2.80 15.08
N TYR A 259 -25.39 -2.49 14.79
CA TYR A 259 -25.76 -1.41 13.87
C TYR A 259 -25.79 0.00 14.50
N ALA A 260 -25.65 0.12 15.82
CA ALA A 260 -25.45 1.41 16.50
C ALA A 260 -23.97 1.68 16.85
N THR A 261 -23.05 0.76 16.52
CA THR A 261 -21.65 0.78 17.02
C THR A 261 -20.63 0.53 15.90
N LYS A 262 -20.94 0.86 14.64
CA LYS A 262 -19.90 0.82 13.60
C LYS A 262 -18.90 1.93 13.91
N TYR A 263 -17.64 1.57 14.12
CA TYR A 263 -16.56 2.49 14.50
C TYR A 263 -16.50 3.77 13.64
N SER A 264 -16.80 3.66 12.34
CA SER A 264 -16.77 4.80 11.40
C SER A 264 -17.88 5.85 11.63
N MET A 265 -18.93 5.50 12.37
CA MET A 265 -20.06 6.38 12.71
C MET A 265 -19.89 7.09 14.05
N LEU A 266 -18.81 6.81 14.78
CA LEU A 266 -18.59 7.35 16.12
C LEU A 266 -17.64 8.55 16.10
N THR A 267 -17.90 9.49 16.99
CA THR A 267 -16.97 10.58 17.35
C THR A 267 -15.81 10.02 18.18
N ALA A 268 -14.72 10.78 18.34
CA ALA A 268 -13.58 10.35 19.16
C ALA A 268 -13.99 10.08 20.63
N GLN A 269 -14.92 10.86 21.18
CA GLN A 269 -15.40 10.66 22.55
C GLN A 269 -16.20 9.37 22.69
N GLU A 270 -17.13 9.11 21.75
CA GLU A 270 -17.93 7.88 21.73
C GLU A 270 -17.05 6.65 21.46
N LEU A 271 -16.03 6.79 20.58
CA LEU A 271 -15.05 5.73 20.34
C LEU A 271 -14.30 5.39 21.62
N ASN A 272 -13.81 6.39 22.37
CA ASN A 272 -13.06 6.14 23.60
C ASN A 272 -13.92 5.38 24.63
N PHE A 273 -15.16 5.82 24.85
CA PHE A 273 -16.10 5.14 25.73
C PHE A 273 -16.45 3.71 25.25
N THR A 274 -16.64 3.54 23.94
CA THR A 274 -16.97 2.24 23.34
C THR A 274 -15.79 1.28 23.43
N ILE A 275 -14.55 1.74 23.22
CA ILE A 275 -13.33 0.95 23.36
C ILE A 275 -13.23 0.40 24.79
N ASP A 276 -13.37 1.27 25.80
CA ASP A 276 -13.32 0.86 27.21
C ASP A 276 -14.39 -0.20 27.52
N THR A 277 -15.62 0.04 27.06
CA THR A 277 -16.74 -0.91 27.24
C THR A 277 -16.43 -2.26 26.57
N LEU A 278 -15.95 -2.27 25.33
CA LEU A 278 -15.61 -3.50 24.60
C LEU A 278 -14.47 -4.28 25.26
N ILE A 279 -13.48 -3.60 25.84
CA ILE A 279 -12.37 -4.24 26.58
C ILE A 279 -12.89 -4.90 27.85
N VAL A 280 -13.74 -4.21 28.62
CA VAL A 280 -14.38 -4.76 29.83
C VAL A 280 -15.25 -5.98 29.48
N ASP A 281 -16.05 -5.89 28.43
CA ASP A 281 -16.89 -6.98 27.95
C ASP A 281 -16.07 -8.20 27.51
N LYS A 282 -14.95 -7.99 26.80
CA LYS A 282 -14.01 -9.05 26.42
C LYS A 282 -13.45 -9.74 27.66
N LYS A 283 -13.03 -8.97 28.67
CA LYS A 283 -12.48 -9.50 29.93
C LYS A 283 -13.52 -10.36 30.66
N LYS A 284 -14.74 -9.84 30.83
CA LYS A 284 -15.85 -10.56 31.47
C LYS A 284 -16.19 -11.86 30.76
N GLU A 285 -16.21 -11.86 29.42
CA GLU A 285 -16.45 -13.10 28.67
C GLU A 285 -15.32 -14.12 28.84
N HIS A 286 -14.08 -13.67 28.92
CA HIS A 286 -12.93 -14.54 29.18
C HIS A 286 -13.02 -15.16 30.58
N GLU A 287 -13.34 -14.38 31.60
CA GLU A 287 -13.57 -14.87 32.97
C GLU A 287 -14.70 -15.91 33.03
N ASN A 288 -15.83 -15.62 32.38
CA ASN A 288 -16.94 -16.57 32.27
C ASN A 288 -16.54 -17.86 31.56
N LEU A 289 -15.71 -17.78 30.51
CA LEU A 289 -15.18 -18.96 29.83
C LEU A 289 -14.32 -19.80 30.78
N VAL A 290 -13.43 -19.17 31.54
CA VAL A 290 -12.57 -19.86 32.52
C VAL A 290 -13.42 -20.58 33.57
N ILE A 291 -14.41 -19.90 34.17
CA ILE A 291 -15.30 -20.49 35.17
C ILE A 291 -16.08 -21.67 34.57
N ASN A 292 -16.61 -21.53 33.35
CA ASN A 292 -17.32 -22.60 32.66
C ASN A 292 -16.42 -23.80 32.36
N MET A 293 -15.17 -23.59 31.94
CA MET A 293 -14.23 -24.68 31.70
C MET A 293 -13.83 -25.38 33.00
N TYR A 294 -13.61 -24.61 34.06
CA TYR A 294 -13.31 -25.15 35.39
C TYR A 294 -14.45 -26.04 35.91
N ASN A 295 -15.70 -25.56 35.85
CA ASN A 295 -16.87 -26.34 36.27
C ASN A 295 -17.09 -27.60 35.43
N ARG A 296 -16.81 -27.55 34.13
CA ARG A 296 -16.90 -28.72 33.24
C ARG A 296 -15.84 -29.78 33.51
N SER A 297 -14.70 -29.41 34.08
CA SER A 297 -13.64 -30.36 34.45
C SER A 297 -14.02 -31.31 35.60
N THR A 298 -15.20 -31.12 36.22
CA THR A 298 -15.66 -31.81 37.44
C THR A 298 -14.78 -31.59 38.67
N ALA A 299 -13.69 -30.80 38.56
CA ALA A 299 -12.80 -30.48 39.66
C ALA A 299 -13.53 -29.78 40.82
N SER A 300 -14.47 -28.87 40.52
CA SER A 300 -15.28 -28.18 41.54
C SER A 300 -16.25 -29.09 42.28
N THR A 301 -16.59 -30.25 41.71
CA THR A 301 -17.49 -31.24 42.29
C THR A 301 -16.78 -32.49 42.82
N LEU A 302 -15.46 -32.58 42.60
CA LEU A 302 -14.64 -33.69 43.06
C LEU A 302 -14.68 -33.68 44.60
N LYS A 303 -15.30 -34.70 45.20
CA LYS A 303 -15.54 -34.90 46.65
C LYS A 303 -16.86 -34.37 47.24
N LEU A 304 -17.75 -33.74 46.47
CA LEU A 304 -19.02 -33.26 47.04
C LEU A 304 -19.99 -34.40 47.42
N ASN A 305 -19.91 -35.54 46.73
CA ASN A 305 -20.85 -36.67 46.87
C ASN A 305 -20.12 -38.01 47.08
N ILE A 306 -18.97 -38.00 47.76
CA ILE A 306 -18.20 -39.22 48.03
C ILE A 306 -18.10 -39.37 49.54
N ASP A 307 -18.59 -40.50 50.05
CA ASP A 307 -18.31 -40.97 51.40
C ASP A 307 -17.23 -42.06 51.30
N PRO A 308 -15.94 -41.71 51.46
CA PRO A 308 -14.86 -42.66 51.27
C PRO A 308 -14.87 -43.69 52.39
N VAL A 309 -15.02 -44.97 52.02
CA VAL A 309 -14.81 -46.07 52.96
C VAL A 309 -13.31 -46.21 53.19
N ASP A 310 -12.85 -46.10 54.45
CA ASP A 310 -11.47 -46.38 54.81
C ASP A 310 -11.17 -47.86 54.55
N VAL A 311 -10.35 -48.12 53.54
CA VAL A 311 -9.84 -49.45 53.21
C VAL A 311 -8.41 -49.58 53.71
N ASN A 312 -8.13 -50.68 54.42
CA ASN A 312 -6.84 -50.94 55.08
C ASN A 312 -5.65 -51.05 54.11
N GLU A 313 -5.90 -51.23 52.81
CA GLU A 313 -4.85 -51.27 51.79
C GLU A 313 -5.23 -50.41 50.55
N PRO A 314 -4.34 -49.51 50.09
CA PRO A 314 -4.57 -48.76 48.85
C PRO A 314 -4.53 -49.71 47.65
N TYR A 315 -5.34 -49.43 46.63
CA TYR A 315 -5.30 -50.15 45.37
C TYR A 315 -3.89 -50.04 44.72
N LYS A 316 -3.28 -51.19 44.41
CA LYS A 316 -1.91 -51.31 43.87
C LYS A 316 -1.83 -51.71 42.39
N GLY A 317 -2.97 -51.82 41.70
CA GLY A 317 -2.94 -52.21 40.28
C GLY A 317 -2.47 -51.07 39.39
N ASP A 318 -2.02 -51.43 38.19
CA ASP A 318 -1.38 -50.50 37.26
C ASP A 318 -2.38 -49.56 36.57
N SER A 319 -3.68 -49.88 36.60
CA SER A 319 -4.70 -49.10 35.91
C SER A 319 -6.06 -49.05 36.60
N ILE A 320 -6.62 -47.84 36.71
CA ILE A 320 -7.97 -47.58 37.23
C ILE A 320 -9.06 -48.38 36.47
N TYR A 321 -8.82 -48.80 35.22
CA TYR A 321 -9.77 -49.62 34.45
C TYR A 321 -9.99 -51.01 35.05
N GLU A 322 -9.03 -51.55 35.80
CA GLU A 322 -9.17 -52.86 36.45
C GLU A 322 -10.19 -52.83 37.60
N LEU A 323 -10.50 -51.64 38.12
CA LEU A 323 -11.51 -51.44 39.17
C LEU A 323 -12.95 -51.60 38.65
N PHE A 324 -13.17 -51.62 37.34
CA PHE A 324 -14.50 -51.64 36.74
C PHE A 324 -14.69 -52.80 35.76
N ARG A 325 -15.94 -53.26 35.62
CA ARG A 325 -16.30 -54.28 34.62
C ARG A 325 -16.06 -53.76 33.20
N PRO A 326 -15.73 -54.62 32.20
CA PRO A 326 -15.45 -54.19 30.83
C PRO A 326 -16.54 -53.28 30.21
N GLN A 327 -17.81 -53.56 30.45
CA GLN A 327 -18.92 -52.72 29.97
C GLN A 327 -18.89 -51.31 30.59
N LYS A 328 -18.54 -51.22 31.88
CA LYS A 328 -18.43 -49.94 32.59
C LYS A 328 -17.20 -49.16 32.12
N ASN A 329 -16.08 -49.83 31.82
CA ASN A 329 -14.91 -49.20 31.22
C ASN A 329 -15.25 -48.52 29.89
N ILE A 330 -15.98 -49.20 29.00
CA ILE A 330 -16.43 -48.62 27.72
C ILE A 330 -17.28 -47.38 27.97
N GLN A 331 -18.26 -47.44 28.88
CA GLN A 331 -19.10 -46.29 29.21
C GLN A 331 -18.31 -45.09 29.76
N LEU A 332 -17.31 -45.35 30.63
CA LEU A 332 -16.45 -44.30 31.19
C LEU A 332 -15.57 -43.66 30.12
N ILE A 333 -15.02 -44.46 29.21
CA ILE A 333 -14.22 -43.99 28.07
C ILE A 333 -15.10 -43.15 27.12
N ASP A 334 -16.30 -43.62 26.77
CA ASP A 334 -17.23 -42.88 25.91
C ASP A 334 -17.65 -41.55 26.54
N ALA A 335 -17.94 -41.54 27.86
CA ALA A 335 -18.25 -40.32 28.58
C ALA A 335 -17.07 -39.33 28.57
N ALA A 336 -15.83 -39.81 28.73
CA ALA A 336 -14.62 -39.00 28.65
C ALA A 336 -14.42 -38.44 27.23
N ILE A 337 -14.54 -39.27 26.20
CA ILE A 337 -14.44 -38.87 24.79
C ILE A 337 -15.48 -37.80 24.47
N ASN A 338 -16.74 -38.01 24.87
CA ASN A 338 -17.83 -37.04 24.64
C ASN A 338 -17.60 -35.72 25.38
N SER A 339 -17.08 -35.76 26.60
CA SER A 339 -16.70 -34.56 27.37
C SER A 339 -15.58 -33.77 26.69
N ILE A 340 -14.55 -34.46 26.20
CA ILE A 340 -13.43 -33.85 25.46
C ILE A 340 -13.91 -33.26 24.13
N ASN A 341 -14.68 -34.01 23.35
CA ASN A 341 -15.18 -33.56 22.05
C ASN A 341 -16.09 -32.33 22.17
N SER A 342 -17.02 -32.33 23.13
CA SER A 342 -17.89 -31.18 23.37
C SER A 342 -17.11 -29.96 23.87
N THR A 343 -16.10 -30.15 24.72
CA THR A 343 -15.22 -29.06 25.19
C THR A 343 -14.38 -28.49 24.05
N ASN A 344 -13.81 -29.33 23.18
CA ASN A 344 -13.09 -28.89 21.99
C ASN A 344 -13.99 -28.11 21.02
N ALA A 345 -15.24 -28.52 20.83
CA ALA A 345 -16.20 -27.78 20.01
C ALA A 345 -16.46 -26.37 20.57
N ILE A 346 -16.67 -26.26 21.89
CA ILE A 346 -16.86 -24.97 22.58
C ILE A 346 -15.62 -24.08 22.42
N LEU A 347 -14.42 -24.61 22.66
CA LEU A 347 -13.17 -23.85 22.54
C LEU A 347 -12.93 -23.37 21.11
N ARG A 348 -13.19 -24.20 20.10
CA ARG A 348 -13.09 -23.80 18.69
C ARG A 348 -14.07 -22.68 18.35
N ALA A 349 -15.32 -22.80 18.77
CA ALA A 349 -16.33 -21.76 18.57
C ALA A 349 -15.94 -20.45 19.27
N LYS A 350 -15.58 -20.52 20.56
CA LYS A 350 -15.17 -19.36 21.35
C LYS A 350 -13.90 -18.70 20.83
N LYS A 351 -12.91 -19.46 20.35
CA LYS A 351 -11.73 -18.91 19.69
C LYS A 351 -12.10 -18.04 18.49
N LYS A 352 -13.00 -18.52 17.61
CA LYS A 352 -13.49 -17.75 16.46
C LYS A 352 -14.23 -16.48 16.90
N THR A 353 -15.14 -16.59 17.87
CA THR A 353 -15.90 -15.43 18.39
C THR A 353 -14.99 -14.38 19.04
N LEU A 354 -14.01 -14.81 19.85
CA LEU A 354 -13.07 -13.90 20.50
C LEU A 354 -12.17 -13.19 19.48
N ALA A 355 -11.72 -13.89 18.42
CA ALA A 355 -10.96 -13.27 17.33
C ALA A 355 -11.77 -12.18 16.61
N LEU A 356 -13.06 -12.40 16.34
CA LEU A 356 -13.94 -11.39 15.74
C LEU A 356 -14.16 -10.19 16.68
N LYS A 357 -14.31 -10.44 17.99
CA LYS A 357 -14.41 -9.36 18.98
C LYS A 357 -13.13 -8.53 19.06
N GLU A 358 -11.98 -9.18 19.01
CA GLU A 358 -10.67 -8.54 18.99
C GLU A 358 -10.48 -7.69 17.73
N LYS A 359 -10.83 -8.22 16.56
CA LYS A 359 -10.86 -7.45 15.31
C LYS A 359 -11.74 -6.20 15.44
N ASN A 360 -12.94 -6.33 16.01
CA ASN A 360 -13.83 -5.19 16.22
C ASN A 360 -13.21 -4.14 17.16
N ILE A 361 -12.58 -4.55 18.25
CA ILE A 361 -11.86 -3.62 19.16
C ILE A 361 -10.74 -2.90 18.41
N ASN A 362 -9.93 -3.64 17.64
CA ASN A 362 -8.83 -3.07 16.86
C ASN A 362 -9.33 -2.02 15.87
N GLN A 363 -10.46 -2.27 15.20
CA GLN A 363 -11.07 -1.29 14.29
C GLN A 363 -11.53 0.00 15.00
N HIS A 364 -12.08 -0.11 16.21
CA HIS A 364 -12.45 1.06 17.02
C HIS A 364 -11.21 1.87 17.44
N ILE A 365 -10.16 1.18 17.90
CA ILE A 365 -8.89 1.81 18.26
C ILE A 365 -8.29 2.53 17.04
N MET A 366 -8.20 1.87 15.89
CA MET A 366 -7.68 2.48 14.67
C MET A 366 -8.49 3.72 14.27
N SER A 367 -9.82 3.63 14.27
CA SER A 367 -10.68 4.76 13.91
C SER A 367 -10.50 5.97 14.84
N PHE A 368 -10.25 5.74 16.12
CA PHE A 368 -9.95 6.80 17.08
C PHE A 368 -8.67 7.53 16.70
N TYR A 369 -7.56 6.80 16.53
CA TYR A 369 -6.26 7.39 16.21
C TYR A 369 -6.20 7.98 14.79
N GLU A 370 -6.98 7.47 13.85
CA GLU A 370 -6.99 7.92 12.45
C GLU A 370 -7.47 9.36 12.33
N LYS A 371 -8.46 9.77 13.15
CA LYS A 371 -8.94 11.16 13.20
C LYS A 371 -7.82 12.14 13.51
N PHE A 372 -6.92 11.78 14.43
CA PHE A 372 -5.75 12.61 14.77
C PHE A 372 -4.65 12.51 13.72
N ALA A 373 -4.30 11.30 13.30
CA ALA A 373 -3.24 11.04 12.34
C ALA A 373 -3.47 11.80 11.01
N LEU A 374 -4.73 11.94 10.59
CA LEU A 374 -5.13 12.69 9.40
C LEU A 374 -4.72 14.18 9.45
N GLY A 375 -4.93 14.84 10.59
CA GLY A 375 -4.53 16.25 10.77
C GLY A 375 -3.02 16.41 10.67
N PHE A 376 -2.26 15.53 11.32
CA PHE A 376 -0.80 15.52 11.22
C PHE A 376 -0.30 15.18 9.81
N ALA A 377 -0.97 14.26 9.11
CA ALA A 377 -0.64 13.91 7.73
C ALA A 377 -0.74 15.10 6.79
N CYS A 378 -1.75 15.97 6.95
CA CYS A 378 -1.89 17.20 6.16
C CYS A 378 -0.67 18.12 6.30
N ILE A 379 -0.19 18.31 7.54
CA ILE A 379 0.99 19.15 7.83
C ILE A 379 2.26 18.49 7.25
N ILE A 380 2.46 17.20 7.51
CA ILE A 380 3.65 16.48 7.07
C ILE A 380 3.73 16.44 5.54
N LEU A 381 2.62 16.14 4.85
CA LEU A 381 2.59 16.09 3.39
C LEU A 381 2.78 17.47 2.75
N PHE A 382 2.37 18.56 3.39
CA PHE A 382 2.76 19.91 2.95
C PHE A 382 4.28 20.09 3.00
N PHE A 383 4.94 19.68 4.10
CA PHE A 383 6.39 19.76 4.26
C PHE A 383 7.17 18.70 3.44
N VAL A 384 6.51 17.69 2.90
CA VAL A 384 7.06 16.86 1.82
C VAL A 384 6.95 17.61 0.50
N GLY A 385 5.76 18.13 0.20
CA GLY A 385 5.43 18.66 -1.12
C GLY A 385 6.09 20.00 -1.46
N ALA A 386 6.01 20.98 -0.58
CA ALA A 386 6.54 22.32 -0.85
C ALA A 386 8.07 22.33 -1.08
N PRO A 387 8.90 21.68 -0.26
CA PRO A 387 10.34 21.56 -0.52
C PRO A 387 10.65 20.77 -1.79
N LEU A 388 9.89 19.71 -2.07
CA LEU A 388 10.10 18.89 -3.25
C LEU A 388 9.80 19.69 -4.53
N GLY A 389 8.71 20.45 -4.55
CA GLY A 389 8.39 21.38 -5.63
C GLY A 389 9.51 22.40 -5.85
N ALA A 390 9.99 23.03 -4.78
CA ALA A 390 11.09 24.01 -4.88
C ALA A 390 12.42 23.41 -5.39
N LEU A 391 12.63 22.10 -5.22
CA LEU A 391 13.84 21.38 -5.67
C LEU A 391 13.77 20.95 -7.15
N ILE A 392 12.58 20.66 -7.68
CA ILE A 392 12.38 20.17 -9.05
C ILE A 392 12.26 21.39 -9.98
N ARG A 393 13.41 21.85 -10.50
CA ARG A 393 13.51 23.07 -11.33
C ARG A 393 13.15 22.88 -12.82
N LYS A 394 13.13 21.66 -13.34
CA LYS A 394 12.92 21.34 -14.77
C LYS A 394 12.11 20.06 -14.94
N GLY A 395 11.05 20.09 -15.74
CA GLY A 395 10.22 18.91 -16.02
C GLY A 395 8.79 19.17 -16.54
N GLY A 396 8.38 20.43 -16.71
CA GLY A 396 7.00 20.81 -17.05
C GLY A 396 5.99 20.40 -15.97
N PHE A 397 4.70 20.70 -16.19
CA PHE A 397 3.66 20.38 -15.21
C PHE A 397 3.50 18.88 -14.90
N GLY A 398 3.91 17.98 -15.81
CA GLY A 398 3.67 16.53 -15.68
C GLY A 398 4.56 15.83 -14.65
N LEU A 399 5.87 16.11 -14.62
CA LEU A 399 6.81 15.41 -13.74
C LEU A 399 6.51 15.61 -12.24
N PRO A 400 6.23 16.85 -11.75
CA PRO A 400 5.89 17.06 -10.35
C PRO A 400 4.59 16.35 -9.94
N ILE A 401 3.61 16.26 -10.85
CA ILE A 401 2.35 15.53 -10.61
C ILE A 401 2.61 14.04 -10.44
N VAL A 402 3.39 13.42 -11.34
CA VAL A 402 3.73 11.98 -11.24
C VAL A 402 4.44 11.68 -9.93
N ILE A 403 5.41 12.50 -9.54
CA ILE A 403 6.14 12.32 -8.29
C ILE A 403 5.22 12.47 -7.07
N ALA A 404 4.31 13.46 -7.09
CA ALA A 404 3.31 13.63 -6.04
C ALA A 404 2.41 12.41 -5.90
N ILE A 405 1.91 11.87 -7.02
CA ILE A 405 1.07 10.67 -7.05
C ILE A 405 1.83 9.47 -6.50
N VAL A 406 3.08 9.22 -6.93
CA VAL A 406 3.88 8.11 -6.43
C VAL A 406 4.10 8.21 -4.92
N LEU A 407 4.50 9.39 -4.42
CA LEU A 407 4.68 9.60 -2.98
C LEU A 407 3.39 9.41 -2.19
N PHE A 408 2.27 9.91 -2.71
CA PHE A 408 0.97 9.72 -2.08
C PHE A 408 0.53 8.25 -2.08
N LEU A 409 0.69 7.54 -3.19
CA LEU A 409 0.36 6.12 -3.28
C LEU A 409 1.23 5.29 -2.34
N THR A 410 2.53 5.60 -2.21
CA THR A 410 3.40 4.96 -1.22
C THR A 410 2.90 5.21 0.20
N TYR A 411 2.59 6.47 0.56
CA TYR A 411 1.97 6.80 1.84
C TYR A 411 0.67 6.01 2.06
N HIS A 412 -0.20 5.97 1.07
CA HIS A 412 -1.52 5.34 1.19
C HIS A 412 -1.43 3.82 1.33
N PHE A 413 -0.65 3.14 0.49
CA PHE A 413 -0.52 1.69 0.53
C PHE A 413 0.19 1.19 1.79
N ILE A 414 1.21 1.89 2.28
CA ILE A 414 1.83 1.56 3.57
C ILE A 414 0.79 1.66 4.70
N GLY A 415 -0.04 2.71 4.68
CA GLY A 415 -1.11 2.89 5.66
C GLY A 415 -2.17 1.79 5.60
N ILE A 416 -2.64 1.41 4.40
CA ILE A 416 -3.59 0.31 4.22
C ILE A 416 -2.99 -1.00 4.73
N PHE A 417 -1.76 -1.32 4.32
CA PHE A 417 -1.10 -2.55 4.73
C PHE A 417 -0.98 -2.65 6.26
N ALA A 418 -0.51 -1.57 6.90
CA ALA A 418 -0.38 -1.52 8.36
C ALA A 418 -1.74 -1.69 9.06
N LYS A 419 -2.79 -0.99 8.61
CA LYS A 419 -4.14 -1.10 9.18
C LYS A 419 -4.73 -2.51 9.00
N ASN A 420 -4.58 -3.11 7.81
CA ASN A 420 -5.04 -4.47 7.55
C ASN A 420 -4.31 -5.49 8.44
N SER A 421 -3.00 -5.35 8.65
CA SER A 421 -2.26 -6.21 9.59
C SER A 421 -2.66 -6.02 11.05
N ALA A 422 -3.14 -4.83 11.43
CA ALA A 422 -3.65 -4.58 12.77
C ALA A 422 -5.06 -5.14 13.01
N GLU A 423 -5.89 -5.34 11.96
CA GLU A 423 -7.20 -5.98 12.10
C GLU A 423 -7.06 -7.38 12.73
N ASP A 424 -6.10 -8.17 12.25
CA ASP A 424 -5.84 -9.54 12.73
C ASP A 424 -4.87 -9.58 13.93
N SER A 425 -4.65 -8.45 14.60
CA SER A 425 -3.74 -8.31 15.77
C SER A 425 -2.26 -8.66 15.49
N SER A 426 -1.84 -8.69 14.23
CA SER A 426 -0.43 -8.92 13.87
C SER A 426 0.44 -7.68 14.13
N LEU A 427 -0.16 -6.49 14.02
CA LEU A 427 0.44 -5.22 14.40
C LEU A 427 -0.39 -4.52 15.47
N ASN A 428 0.26 -3.70 16.30
CA ASN A 428 -0.43 -2.88 17.27
C ASN A 428 -1.34 -1.85 16.53
N PRO A 429 -2.66 -1.79 16.83
CA PRO A 429 -3.61 -0.91 16.14
C PRO A 429 -3.27 0.59 16.23
N VAL A 430 -2.70 1.02 17.36
CA VAL A 430 -2.26 2.41 17.55
C VAL A 430 -1.12 2.70 16.58
N LEU A 431 -0.05 1.91 16.63
CA LEU A 431 1.11 2.12 15.75
C LEU A 431 0.72 2.04 14.28
N ALA A 432 -0.05 1.03 13.89
CA ALA A 432 -0.48 0.82 12.50
C ALA A 432 -1.13 2.06 11.87
N THR A 433 -1.90 2.80 12.66
CA THR A 433 -2.58 4.02 12.21
C THR A 433 -1.62 5.19 11.98
N TRP A 434 -0.49 5.23 12.71
CA TRP A 434 0.52 6.28 12.60
C TRP A 434 1.69 5.93 11.68
N VAL A 435 1.92 4.65 11.38
CA VAL A 435 3.11 4.16 10.64
C VAL A 435 3.40 4.99 9.38
N SER A 436 2.40 5.22 8.53
CA SER A 436 2.63 5.94 7.28
C SER A 436 3.04 7.40 7.50
N THR A 437 2.36 8.08 8.43
CA THR A 437 2.64 9.46 8.82
C THR A 437 4.03 9.58 9.47
N LEU A 438 4.40 8.62 10.33
CA LEU A 438 5.70 8.56 10.98
C LEU A 438 6.85 8.27 10.02
N ILE A 439 6.61 7.50 8.95
CA ILE A 439 7.59 7.28 7.87
C ILE A 439 7.78 8.55 7.04
N MET A 440 6.69 9.30 6.77
CA MET A 440 6.77 10.54 6.01
C MET A 440 7.39 11.70 6.79
N LEU A 441 7.32 11.68 8.13
CA LEU A 441 7.90 12.73 8.98
C LEU A 441 9.41 12.94 8.76
N PRO A 442 10.31 11.95 8.89
CA PRO A 442 11.74 12.14 8.65
C PRO A 442 12.03 12.54 7.20
N LEU A 443 11.25 12.03 6.23
CA LEU A 443 11.36 12.45 4.84
C LEU A 443 11.02 13.94 4.68
N SER A 444 9.96 14.42 5.31
CA SER A 444 9.56 15.83 5.28
C SER A 444 10.64 16.75 5.86
N VAL A 445 11.24 16.36 7.00
CA VAL A 445 12.32 17.10 7.65
C VAL A 445 13.58 17.10 6.77
N TYR A 446 13.93 15.94 6.20
CA TYR A 446 15.07 15.80 5.29
C TYR A 446 14.92 16.67 4.04
N LEU A 447 13.78 16.62 3.36
CA LEU A 447 13.51 17.41 2.16
C LEU A 447 13.48 18.91 2.47
N THR A 448 12.83 19.31 3.56
CA THR A 448 12.80 20.71 4.01
C THR A 448 14.20 21.25 4.26
N ASN A 449 15.04 20.49 4.98
CA ASN A 449 16.44 20.87 5.23
C ASN A 449 17.25 20.98 3.93
N ARG A 450 17.06 20.03 3.01
CA ARG A 450 17.76 20.01 1.72
C ARG A 450 17.39 21.20 0.83
N ALA A 451 16.10 21.50 0.71
CA ALA A 451 15.59 22.62 -0.08
C ALA A 451 16.01 23.97 0.51
N THR A 452 16.13 24.06 1.84
CA THR A 452 16.65 25.26 2.52
C THR A 452 18.13 25.50 2.18
N LYS A 453 18.93 24.44 2.01
CA LYS A 453 20.37 24.50 1.71
C LYS A 453 20.72 24.57 0.21
N ASP A 454 19.75 24.78 -0.67
CA ASP A 454 19.91 24.79 -2.15
C ASP A 454 20.62 23.57 -2.74
N ARG A 455 20.60 22.45 -2.02
CA ARG A 455 21.18 21.21 -2.52
C ARG A 455 20.24 20.66 -3.57
N THR A 456 20.74 20.41 -4.78
CA THR A 456 19.97 19.73 -5.83
C THR A 456 19.33 18.46 -5.27
N LEU A 457 18.09 18.13 -5.69
CA LEU A 457 17.37 16.90 -5.30
C LEU A 457 18.27 15.65 -5.48
N VAL A 458 19.18 15.74 -6.44
CA VAL A 458 20.04 14.67 -6.95
C VAL A 458 21.53 14.95 -6.66
N SER A 459 21.92 15.67 -5.61
CA SER A 459 23.26 15.46 -5.02
C SER A 459 23.25 14.18 -4.19
N LEU A 460 23.13 13.07 -4.91
CA LEU A 460 22.95 11.72 -4.40
C LEU A 460 24.17 11.19 -3.64
N ASP A 461 25.21 12.00 -3.45
CA ASP A 461 26.40 11.65 -2.67
C ASP A 461 26.03 11.34 -1.22
N GLY A 462 25.15 12.16 -0.62
CA GLY A 462 24.79 12.07 0.79
C GLY A 462 24.16 10.75 1.24
N VAL A 463 23.30 10.14 0.41
CA VAL A 463 22.55 8.93 0.80
C VAL A 463 23.47 7.73 0.99
N LEU A 464 24.52 7.61 0.15
CA LEU A 464 25.49 6.53 0.25
C LEU A 464 26.69 6.92 1.13
N LEU A 465 26.86 8.17 1.58
CA LEU A 465 28.01 8.58 2.42
C LEU A 465 28.25 7.68 3.64
N PRO A 466 27.22 7.28 4.42
CA PRO A 466 27.44 6.38 5.56
C PRO A 466 28.01 5.03 5.12
N LEU A 467 27.53 4.51 3.97
CA LEU A 467 27.98 3.25 3.39
C LEU A 467 29.35 3.37 2.74
N LYS A 468 29.67 4.52 2.14
CA LYS A 468 30.98 4.82 1.57
C LYS A 468 32.08 4.77 2.63
N LYS A 469 31.82 5.26 3.84
CA LYS A 469 32.79 5.19 4.96
C LYS A 469 33.16 3.76 5.38
N LEU A 470 32.30 2.78 5.10
CA LEU A 470 32.55 1.37 5.43
C LEU A 470 33.46 0.67 4.40
N ILE A 471 33.71 1.31 3.25
CA ILE A 471 34.54 0.77 2.18
C ILE A 471 35.81 1.62 2.08
N LYS A 472 36.99 1.00 2.05
CA LYS A 472 38.23 1.72 1.73
C LYS A 472 38.18 2.25 0.30
N THR A 473 38.09 3.56 0.14
CA THR A 473 38.13 4.24 -1.15
C THR A 473 39.58 4.52 -1.54
N LYS A 474 39.94 4.24 -2.80
CA LYS A 474 41.16 4.82 -3.39
C LYS A 474 40.79 6.24 -3.80
N GLU A 475 41.29 7.24 -3.08
CA GLU A 475 41.23 8.62 -3.55
C GLU A 475 42.33 8.85 -4.60
N LEU A 476 42.11 9.80 -5.49
CA LEU A 476 43.14 10.21 -6.43
C LEU A 476 44.22 10.92 -5.62
N GLU A 477 45.42 10.33 -5.56
CA GLU A 477 46.53 10.90 -4.78
C GLU A 477 46.84 12.31 -5.28
N ALA A 478 46.86 13.27 -4.35
CA ALA A 478 47.25 14.63 -4.64
C ALA A 478 48.72 14.65 -5.05
N LEU A 479 49.02 15.37 -6.13
CA LEU A 479 50.38 15.54 -6.63
C LEU A 479 51.25 16.17 -5.54
N ASP A 480 52.38 15.54 -5.20
CA ASP A 480 53.39 16.18 -4.36
C ASP A 480 54.40 16.92 -5.25
N PRO A 481 54.41 18.27 -5.26
CA PRO A 481 55.30 19.04 -6.13
C PRO A 481 56.77 19.02 -5.68
N ASN A 482 57.07 18.52 -4.47
CA ASN A 482 58.40 18.66 -3.86
C ASN A 482 59.28 17.41 -4.01
N ILE A 483 58.76 16.33 -4.59
CA ILE A 483 59.51 15.09 -4.75
C ILE A 483 60.08 15.01 -6.17
N PHE A 484 61.40 14.82 -6.26
CA PHE A 484 62.14 14.71 -7.53
C PHE A 484 62.91 13.40 -7.56
N LEU A 485 63.25 12.92 -8.77
CA LEU A 485 64.26 11.88 -8.93
C LEU A 485 65.62 12.40 -8.46
N ASP A 486 66.40 11.49 -7.85
CA ASP A 486 67.79 11.76 -7.53
C ASP A 486 68.58 12.06 -8.82
N LYS A 487 69.39 13.11 -8.81
CA LYS A 487 70.14 13.59 -9.98
C LYS A 487 71.17 12.55 -10.47
N ASP A 488 71.66 11.72 -9.56
CA ASP A 488 72.61 10.66 -9.86
C ASP A 488 71.92 9.34 -10.25
N SER A 489 70.58 9.29 -10.21
CA SER A 489 69.84 8.10 -10.60
C SER A 489 69.91 7.86 -12.12
N PRO A 490 69.96 6.59 -12.56
CA PRO A 490 69.95 6.24 -13.98
C PRO A 490 68.69 6.73 -14.71
N ASP A 491 67.57 6.91 -14.00
CA ASP A 491 66.32 7.38 -14.59
C ASP A 491 66.28 8.90 -14.80
N TYR A 492 66.93 9.68 -13.92
CA TYR A 492 67.12 11.12 -14.15
C TYR A 492 68.06 11.38 -15.34
N GLN A 493 69.13 10.59 -15.47
CA GLN A 493 70.04 10.68 -16.62
C GLN A 493 69.35 10.34 -17.95
N LYS A 494 68.41 9.38 -17.96
CA LYS A 494 67.56 9.11 -19.13
C LYS A 494 66.66 10.29 -19.48
N LEU A 495 66.07 10.97 -18.48
CA LEU A 495 65.21 12.15 -18.71
C LEU A 495 65.99 13.32 -19.30
N ILE A 496 67.23 13.56 -18.88
CA ILE A 496 68.08 14.60 -19.48
C ILE A 496 68.29 14.34 -20.99
N GLY A 497 68.44 13.07 -21.39
CA GLY A 497 68.60 12.68 -22.79
C GLY A 497 67.33 12.81 -23.65
N TYR A 498 66.17 13.15 -23.08
CA TYR A 498 64.92 13.26 -23.84
C TYR A 498 64.80 14.62 -24.54
N SER A 499 64.16 14.62 -25.71
CA SER A 499 63.76 15.84 -26.41
C SER A 499 62.62 16.55 -25.69
N ASP A 500 62.44 17.85 -25.92
CA ASP A 500 61.40 18.64 -25.26
C ASP A 500 60.00 18.07 -25.51
N LYS A 501 59.71 17.61 -26.74
CA LYS A 501 58.46 16.92 -27.06
C LYS A 501 58.23 15.67 -26.22
N LYS A 502 59.29 14.90 -25.95
CA LYS A 502 59.20 13.66 -25.17
C LYS A 502 59.08 13.96 -23.67
N LEU A 503 59.71 15.01 -23.17
CA LEU A 503 59.52 15.48 -21.80
C LEU A 503 58.10 16.02 -21.56
N ILE A 504 57.55 16.76 -22.53
CA ILE A 504 56.16 17.24 -22.49
C ILE A 504 55.18 16.06 -22.46
N ASP A 505 55.42 15.02 -23.27
CA ASP A 505 54.61 13.79 -23.27
C ASP A 505 54.67 13.03 -21.94
N VAL A 506 55.87 12.91 -21.35
CA VAL A 506 56.06 12.32 -20.02
C VAL A 506 55.29 13.12 -18.96
N ILE A 507 55.32 14.45 -18.98
CA ILE A 507 54.60 15.29 -18.01
C ILE A 507 53.08 15.15 -18.18
N LYS A 508 52.60 15.16 -19.43
CA LYS A 508 51.17 15.09 -19.76
C LYS A 508 50.56 13.74 -19.39
N ASN A 509 51.29 12.65 -19.63
CA ASN A 509 50.78 11.27 -19.58
C ASN A 509 51.45 10.41 -18.48
N PHE A 510 52.12 11.01 -17.49
CA PHE A 510 52.87 10.26 -16.47
C PHE A 510 52.05 9.16 -15.76
N ARG A 511 50.80 9.44 -15.34
CA ARG A 511 49.91 8.42 -14.73
C ARG A 511 49.53 7.30 -15.70
N GLN A 512 49.42 7.58 -17.00
CA GLN A 512 49.13 6.57 -18.01
C GLN A 512 50.32 5.62 -18.20
N TYR A 513 51.54 6.13 -18.05
CA TYR A 513 52.77 5.35 -18.10
C TYR A 513 53.14 4.66 -16.79
N ASP A 514 52.27 4.73 -15.77
CA ASP A 514 52.53 4.18 -14.44
C ASP A 514 53.81 4.76 -13.80
N LEU A 515 54.09 6.04 -14.11
CA LEU A 515 55.23 6.79 -13.58
C LEU A 515 54.82 7.57 -12.33
N ASP A 516 55.74 7.63 -11.36
CA ASP A 516 55.59 8.36 -10.10
C ASP A 516 55.70 9.89 -10.31
N ASP A 517 55.19 10.68 -9.36
CA ASP A 517 55.24 12.15 -9.34
C ASP A 517 56.67 12.68 -9.52
N ARG A 518 57.66 11.93 -9.00
CA ARG A 518 59.09 12.17 -9.19
C ARG A 518 59.50 12.32 -10.66
N PHE A 519 59.00 11.46 -11.54
CA PHE A 519 59.31 11.54 -12.98
C PHE A 519 58.72 12.80 -13.61
N ARG A 520 57.48 13.13 -13.27
CA ARG A 520 56.79 14.33 -13.75
C ARG A 520 57.50 15.60 -13.29
N ASN A 521 57.79 15.71 -12.00
CA ASN A 521 58.41 16.90 -11.42
C ASN A 521 59.84 17.08 -11.93
N SER A 522 60.61 15.99 -12.05
CA SER A 522 61.95 16.05 -12.66
C SER A 522 61.89 16.45 -14.14
N ALA A 523 60.96 15.91 -14.93
CA ALA A 523 60.77 16.31 -16.32
C ALA A 523 60.39 17.80 -16.44
N LEU A 524 59.50 18.29 -15.57
CA LEU A 524 59.10 19.70 -15.51
C LEU A 524 60.28 20.61 -15.14
N SER A 525 61.12 20.19 -14.19
CA SER A 525 62.33 20.93 -13.79
C SER A 525 63.35 21.04 -14.94
N ILE A 526 63.50 19.98 -15.74
CA ILE A 526 64.40 19.94 -16.90
C ILE A 526 63.86 20.85 -18.01
N LEU A 527 62.55 20.84 -18.28
CA LEU A 527 61.93 21.75 -19.25
C LEU A 527 62.02 23.23 -18.83
N ASN A 528 61.78 23.52 -17.54
CA ASN A 528 61.96 24.87 -16.99
C ASN A 528 63.41 25.36 -17.20
N ALA A 529 64.40 24.49 -16.98
CA ALA A 529 65.81 24.81 -17.24
C ALA A 529 66.13 25.02 -18.74
N ARG A 530 65.30 24.49 -19.63
CA ARG A 530 65.37 24.68 -21.10
C ARG A 530 64.55 25.86 -21.61
N GLY A 531 63.91 26.61 -20.70
CA GLY A 531 63.16 27.83 -21.03
C GLY A 531 61.66 27.65 -21.29
N ILE A 532 61.11 26.42 -21.16
CA ILE A 532 59.66 26.17 -21.29
C ILE A 532 59.06 26.14 -19.88
N THR A 533 58.16 27.07 -19.59
CA THR A 533 57.60 27.24 -18.25
C THR A 533 56.37 26.36 -18.00
N GLU A 534 56.08 26.06 -16.72
CA GLU A 534 54.85 25.37 -16.33
C GLU A 534 53.58 26.10 -16.78
N GLU A 535 53.57 27.43 -16.73
CA GLU A 535 52.43 28.23 -17.19
C GLU A 535 52.17 28.04 -18.69
N GLU A 536 53.23 28.01 -19.49
CA GLU A 536 53.15 27.76 -20.93
C GLU A 536 52.60 26.36 -21.23
N LEU A 537 53.02 25.34 -20.48
CA LEU A 537 52.46 23.99 -20.56
C LEU A 537 50.98 23.94 -20.15
N ARG A 538 50.58 24.73 -19.16
CA ARG A 538 49.19 24.84 -18.70
C ARG A 538 48.30 25.48 -19.76
N TYR A 539 48.72 26.61 -20.33
CA TYR A 539 47.97 27.28 -21.41
C TYR A 539 47.90 26.43 -22.69
N GLY A 540 48.94 25.63 -22.95
CA GLY A 540 48.96 24.68 -24.07
C GLY A 540 48.18 23.37 -23.83
N GLY A 541 47.57 23.16 -22.65
CA GLY A 541 46.86 21.92 -22.33
C GLY A 541 47.76 20.69 -22.25
N ASN A 542 49.04 20.88 -21.92
CA ASN A 542 50.07 19.83 -21.88
C ASN A 542 50.59 19.53 -20.46
N LEU A 543 50.05 20.19 -19.45
CA LEU A 543 50.44 20.00 -18.05
C LEU A 543 49.90 18.68 -17.44
N TYR A 544 48.74 18.23 -17.93
CA TYR A 544 48.09 16.98 -17.57
C TYR A 544 47.10 16.59 -18.68
N ASN A 545 46.85 15.29 -18.82
CA ASN A 545 45.83 14.77 -19.73
C ASN A 545 44.43 14.88 -19.09
N GLU A 546 43.68 15.93 -19.43
CA GLU A 546 42.35 16.17 -18.86
C GLU A 546 41.38 15.00 -19.11
N ASN A 547 41.46 14.36 -20.26
CA ASN A 547 40.60 13.24 -20.62
C ASN A 547 40.92 12.02 -19.75
N TYR A 548 42.20 11.70 -19.60
CA TYR A 548 42.64 10.59 -18.74
C TYR A 548 42.29 10.82 -17.28
N GLU A 549 42.55 12.02 -16.73
CA GLU A 549 42.24 12.36 -15.34
C GLU A 549 40.73 12.32 -15.04
N ASN A 550 39.91 12.86 -15.94
CA ASN A 550 38.45 12.78 -15.82
C ASN A 550 37.96 11.33 -15.93
N ALA A 551 38.52 10.53 -16.85
CA ALA A 551 38.18 9.12 -16.98
C ALA A 551 38.60 8.30 -15.75
N LEU A 552 39.79 8.53 -15.22
CA LEU A 552 40.28 7.92 -13.99
C LEU A 552 39.35 8.25 -12.82
N ARG A 553 38.91 9.52 -12.70
CA ARG A 553 37.94 9.94 -11.69
C ARG A 553 36.59 9.23 -11.85
N TYR A 554 36.05 9.13 -13.07
CA TYR A 554 34.81 8.39 -13.31
C TYR A 554 34.97 6.90 -13.01
N LYS A 555 36.12 6.30 -13.29
CA LYS A 555 36.41 4.90 -12.95
C LYS A 555 36.49 4.67 -11.45
N ILE A 556 37.20 5.53 -10.70
CA ILE A 556 37.25 5.45 -9.23
C ILE A 556 35.83 5.55 -8.65
N ASN A 557 35.06 6.53 -9.10
CA ASN A 557 33.67 6.71 -8.66
C ASN A 557 32.78 5.51 -9.07
N TYR A 558 33.00 4.91 -10.24
CA TYR A 558 32.33 3.68 -10.66
C TYR A 558 32.64 2.53 -9.70
N ASP A 559 33.91 2.28 -9.38
CA ASP A 559 34.34 1.17 -8.53
C ASP A 559 33.84 1.28 -7.09
N GLU A 560 33.72 2.50 -6.59
CA GLU A 560 33.13 2.77 -5.28
C GLU A 560 31.62 2.50 -5.28
N ASN A 561 30.87 3.16 -6.16
CA ASN A 561 29.41 3.05 -6.19
C ASN A 561 28.94 1.64 -6.58
N SER A 562 29.65 0.97 -7.49
CA SER A 562 29.30 -0.39 -7.94
C SER A 562 29.55 -1.46 -6.87
N ARG A 563 30.59 -1.30 -6.03
CA ARG A 563 30.83 -2.16 -4.85
C ARG A 563 29.76 -1.98 -3.78
N ILE A 564 29.37 -0.74 -3.48
CA ILE A 564 28.27 -0.47 -2.52
C ILE A 564 26.98 -1.11 -3.02
N SER A 565 26.68 -0.94 -4.30
CA SER A 565 25.51 -1.53 -4.93
C SER A 565 25.55 -3.05 -4.86
N LEU A 566 26.72 -3.68 -5.00
CA LEU A 566 26.86 -5.13 -4.88
C LEU A 566 26.51 -5.63 -3.47
N TRP A 567 26.99 -4.94 -2.43
CA TRP A 567 26.64 -5.27 -1.05
C TRP A 567 25.13 -5.13 -0.79
N LEU A 568 24.53 -4.04 -1.24
CA LEU A 568 23.09 -3.80 -1.11
C LEU A 568 22.27 -4.82 -1.90
N TYR A 569 22.76 -5.24 -3.07
CA TYR A 569 22.16 -6.28 -3.88
C TYR A 569 22.15 -7.63 -3.13
N ILE A 570 23.28 -8.01 -2.51
CA ILE A 570 23.36 -9.24 -1.71
C ILE A 570 22.37 -9.18 -0.54
N VAL A 571 22.32 -8.06 0.19
CA VAL A 571 21.37 -7.84 1.30
C VAL A 571 19.92 -7.95 0.82
N TYR A 572 19.60 -7.35 -0.33
CA TYR A 572 18.28 -7.45 -0.96
C TYR A 572 17.92 -8.90 -1.30
N VAL A 573 18.80 -9.63 -1.99
CA VAL A 573 18.51 -11.02 -2.39
C VAL A 573 18.37 -11.91 -1.15
N SER A 574 19.26 -11.77 -0.18
CA SER A 574 19.21 -12.56 1.05
C SER A 574 17.95 -12.26 1.85
N PHE A 575 17.71 -11.00 2.25
CA PHE A 575 16.58 -10.70 3.14
C PHE A 575 15.24 -10.55 2.43
N GLY A 576 15.21 -10.05 1.20
CA GLY A 576 13.98 -9.89 0.42
C GLY A 576 13.37 -11.24 0.03
N VAL A 577 14.18 -12.16 -0.51
CA VAL A 577 13.69 -13.49 -0.91
C VAL A 577 13.39 -14.34 0.33
N ILE A 578 14.28 -14.38 1.32
CA ILE A 578 14.03 -15.14 2.56
C ILE A 578 12.82 -14.56 3.32
N GLY A 579 12.70 -13.24 3.39
CA GLY A 579 11.55 -12.57 4.02
C GLY A 579 10.23 -12.88 3.32
N ALA A 580 10.20 -12.86 1.98
CA ALA A 580 9.02 -13.23 1.20
C ALA A 580 8.63 -14.70 1.42
N VAL A 581 9.61 -15.61 1.44
CA VAL A 581 9.38 -17.04 1.71
C VAL A 581 8.88 -17.27 3.12
N LEU A 582 9.47 -16.63 4.14
CA LEU A 582 9.05 -16.78 5.54
C LEU A 582 7.67 -16.17 5.79
N ASN A 583 7.35 -15.05 5.12
CA ASN A 583 6.03 -14.43 5.20
C ASN A 583 4.95 -15.38 4.66
N ASN A 584 5.22 -16.08 3.56
CA ASN A 584 4.30 -17.08 2.99
C ASN A 584 4.26 -18.41 3.77
N ASN A 585 5.19 -18.65 4.70
CA ASN A 585 5.28 -19.88 5.50
C ASN A 585 4.90 -19.69 6.98
N GLY A 586 4.13 -18.64 7.31
CA GLY A 586 3.51 -18.51 8.63
C GLY A 586 4.42 -17.96 9.74
N PHE A 587 5.44 -17.17 9.40
CA PHE A 587 6.23 -16.40 10.38
C PHE A 587 5.76 -14.93 10.43
N PRO A 588 4.81 -14.57 11.32
CA PRO A 588 4.05 -13.31 11.26
C PRO A 588 4.87 -12.07 11.60
N VAL A 589 6.04 -12.21 12.24
CA VAL A 589 6.90 -11.09 12.63
C VAL A 589 8.20 -11.10 11.81
N LEU A 590 8.90 -12.23 11.77
CA LEU A 590 10.21 -12.33 11.13
C LEU A 590 10.13 -12.18 9.60
N GLY A 591 9.10 -12.77 8.97
CA GLY A 591 8.89 -12.69 7.52
C GLY A 591 8.71 -11.24 7.03
N PRO A 592 7.71 -10.50 7.56
CA PRO A 592 7.51 -9.10 7.22
C PRO A 592 8.72 -8.20 7.50
N VAL A 593 9.40 -8.39 8.64
CA VAL A 593 10.58 -7.57 8.98
C VAL A 593 11.72 -7.76 7.98
N LEU A 594 12.07 -9.01 7.66
CA LEU A 594 13.13 -9.29 6.68
C LEU A 594 12.74 -8.83 5.28
N PHE A 595 11.46 -8.96 4.91
CA PHE A 595 10.94 -8.47 3.64
C PHE A 595 11.09 -6.94 3.53
N VAL A 596 10.73 -6.18 4.58
CA VAL A 596 10.91 -4.72 4.62
C VAL A 596 12.39 -4.33 4.51
N ILE A 597 13.29 -5.02 5.23
CA ILE A 597 14.74 -4.81 5.11
C ILE A 597 15.20 -5.04 3.66
N GLY A 598 14.70 -6.11 3.02
CA GLY A 598 14.95 -6.40 1.62
C GLY A 598 14.48 -5.28 0.67
N VAL A 599 13.27 -4.76 0.87
CA VAL A 599 12.71 -3.66 0.07
C VAL A 599 13.53 -2.38 0.22
N VAL A 600 13.95 -2.04 1.45
CA VAL A 600 14.83 -0.88 1.70
C VAL A 600 16.18 -1.08 1.01
N ALA A 601 16.77 -2.27 1.12
CA ALA A 601 18.02 -2.61 0.43
C ALA A 601 17.89 -2.53 -1.10
N LEU A 602 16.74 -2.93 -1.67
CA LEU A 602 16.44 -2.79 -3.10
C LEU A 602 16.43 -1.33 -3.54
N LEU A 603 15.76 -0.45 -2.79
CA LEU A 603 15.72 0.98 -3.10
C LEU A 603 17.12 1.62 -3.07
N LEU A 604 17.92 1.28 -2.06
CA LEU A 604 19.31 1.75 -1.97
C LEU A 604 20.21 1.13 -3.06
N PHE A 605 19.97 -0.13 -3.43
CA PHE A 605 20.66 -0.78 -4.53
C PHE A 605 20.40 -0.08 -5.87
N LEU A 606 19.12 0.16 -6.20
CA LEU A 606 18.73 0.85 -7.44
C LEU A 606 19.40 2.23 -7.55
N PHE A 607 19.55 2.89 -6.41
CA PHE A 607 20.24 4.17 -6.31
C PHE A 607 21.74 4.08 -6.58
N GLY A 608 22.43 3.15 -5.92
CA GLY A 608 23.86 2.92 -6.16
C GLY A 608 24.12 2.47 -7.61
N PHE A 609 23.24 1.63 -8.16
CA PHE A 609 23.27 1.16 -9.53
C PHE A 609 23.19 2.33 -10.51
N PHE A 610 22.23 3.23 -10.33
CA PHE A 610 22.07 4.41 -11.18
C PHE A 610 23.32 5.29 -11.18
N LYS A 611 23.99 5.45 -10.03
CA LYS A 611 25.25 6.18 -9.94
C LYS A 611 26.40 5.49 -10.64
N ALA A 612 26.58 4.19 -10.42
CA ALA A 612 27.58 3.40 -11.12
C ALA A 612 27.37 3.53 -12.63
N PHE A 613 26.13 3.35 -13.10
CA PHE A 613 25.75 3.51 -14.49
C PHE A 613 26.07 4.91 -15.05
N THR A 614 25.78 5.97 -14.30
CA THR A 614 26.08 7.36 -14.71
C THR A 614 27.59 7.57 -14.87
N ASN A 615 28.39 7.11 -13.92
CA ASN A 615 29.84 7.20 -13.99
C ASN A 615 30.40 6.40 -15.17
N GLN A 616 29.87 5.19 -15.41
CA GLN A 616 30.23 4.36 -16.57
C GLN A 616 29.90 5.08 -17.88
N THR A 617 28.73 5.69 -17.98
CA THR A 617 28.29 6.42 -19.18
C THR A 617 29.19 7.62 -19.45
N ASN A 618 29.52 8.40 -18.42
CA ASN A 618 30.40 9.55 -18.55
C ASN A 618 31.84 9.16 -18.88
N PHE A 619 32.33 8.01 -18.37
CA PHE A 619 33.60 7.43 -18.77
C PHE A 619 33.62 7.09 -20.28
N TYR A 620 32.60 6.38 -20.78
CA TYR A 620 32.55 6.00 -22.20
C TYR A 620 32.31 7.16 -23.16
N LYS A 621 31.73 8.27 -22.69
CA LYS A 621 31.66 9.51 -23.47
C LYS A 621 33.04 10.08 -23.79
N ILE A 622 34.01 9.96 -22.87
CA ILE A 622 35.39 10.42 -23.11
C ILE A 622 36.05 9.60 -24.23
N LEU A 623 35.71 8.31 -24.33
CA LEU A 623 36.19 7.40 -25.37
C LEU A 623 35.44 7.53 -26.71
N ASN A 624 34.45 8.43 -26.84
CA ASN A 624 33.52 8.51 -27.98
C ASN A 624 32.81 7.18 -28.31
N ILE A 625 32.72 6.26 -27.35
CA ILE A 625 32.00 4.99 -27.51
C ILE A 625 30.54 5.24 -27.13
N SER A 626 29.65 5.30 -28.13
CA SER A 626 28.21 5.46 -27.93
C SER A 626 27.55 4.15 -27.46
N LYS A 627 27.95 3.64 -26.28
CA LYS A 627 27.18 2.58 -25.61
C LYS A 627 25.93 3.20 -24.97
N SER A 628 24.93 3.46 -25.81
CA SER A 628 23.54 3.63 -25.39
C SER A 628 23.01 2.27 -24.93
N SER A 629 23.45 1.78 -23.77
CA SER A 629 22.76 0.67 -23.15
C SER A 629 21.46 1.21 -22.55
N ASN A 630 20.32 0.82 -23.13
CA ASN A 630 19.00 1.17 -22.62
C ASN A 630 18.93 0.85 -21.12
N ILE A 631 18.97 1.91 -20.29
CA ILE A 631 18.87 1.83 -18.82
C ILE A 631 17.69 0.94 -18.41
N PHE A 632 16.56 1.05 -19.11
CA PHE A 632 15.36 0.28 -18.82
C PHE A 632 15.54 -1.22 -19.04
N ILE A 633 16.24 -1.63 -20.10
CA ILE A 633 16.52 -3.06 -20.39
C ILE A 633 17.48 -3.62 -19.34
N LEU A 634 18.48 -2.84 -18.92
CA LEU A 634 19.41 -3.20 -17.86
C LEU A 634 18.77 -3.20 -16.46
N ILE A 635 17.78 -2.38 -16.18
CA ILE A 635 17.04 -2.43 -14.90
C ILE A 635 16.14 -3.65 -14.86
N ILE A 636 15.44 -3.98 -15.95
CA ILE A 636 14.49 -5.10 -15.99
C ILE A 636 15.22 -6.46 -16.00
N LEU A 637 16.27 -6.62 -16.82
CA LEU A 637 17.06 -7.86 -16.90
C LEU A 637 18.25 -7.91 -15.93
N GLY A 638 18.72 -6.76 -15.45
CA GLY A 638 19.96 -6.67 -14.69
C GLY A 638 19.80 -6.66 -13.18
N ILE A 639 18.59 -6.57 -12.60
CA ILE A 639 18.43 -6.79 -11.16
C ILE A 639 18.93 -8.21 -10.80
N PRO A 640 18.46 -9.32 -11.41
CA PRO A 640 18.94 -10.66 -11.07
C PRO A 640 20.42 -10.88 -11.44
N LEU A 641 20.90 -10.16 -12.45
CA LEU A 641 22.19 -10.37 -13.10
C LEU A 641 23.22 -9.28 -12.78
N TYR A 642 22.98 -8.47 -11.74
CA TYR A 642 23.82 -7.32 -11.41
C TYR A 642 25.27 -7.73 -11.12
N PHE A 643 25.47 -8.89 -10.49
CA PHE A 643 26.81 -9.43 -10.25
C PHE A 643 27.63 -9.56 -11.55
N MET A 644 27.02 -10.02 -12.65
CA MET A 644 27.70 -10.12 -13.95
C MET A 644 28.02 -8.74 -14.52
N TYR A 645 27.09 -7.79 -14.42
CA TYR A 645 27.31 -6.41 -14.83
C TYR A 645 28.51 -5.77 -14.08
N TYR A 646 28.56 -5.95 -12.76
CA TYR A 646 29.66 -5.47 -11.92
C TYR A 646 31.01 -6.03 -12.37
N VAL A 647 31.13 -7.38 -12.48
CA VAL A 647 32.39 -8.04 -12.84
C VAL A 647 32.87 -7.63 -14.24
N TYR A 648 31.96 -7.58 -15.20
CA TYR A 648 32.28 -7.23 -16.58
C TYR A 648 32.83 -5.81 -16.70
N PHE A 649 32.10 -4.81 -16.21
CA PHE A 649 32.51 -3.40 -16.35
C PHE A 649 33.65 -3.02 -15.43
N ALA A 650 33.81 -3.66 -14.27
CA ALA A 650 34.96 -3.43 -13.41
C ALA A 650 36.29 -3.80 -14.10
N ARG A 651 36.30 -4.90 -14.87
CA ARG A 651 37.46 -5.32 -15.69
C ARG A 651 37.60 -4.47 -16.94
N ARG A 652 36.51 -4.35 -17.71
CA ARG A 652 36.55 -3.67 -19.01
C ARG A 652 36.93 -2.20 -18.91
N MET A 653 36.37 -1.43 -17.97
CA MET A 653 36.77 -0.03 -17.78
C MET A 653 38.23 0.13 -17.33
N LYS A 654 38.83 -0.89 -16.71
CA LYS A 654 40.26 -0.87 -16.34
C LYS A 654 41.16 -1.07 -17.57
N GLU A 655 40.73 -1.90 -18.51
CA GLU A 655 41.41 -2.11 -19.80
C GLU A 655 41.26 -0.87 -20.68
N ASP A 656 40.02 -0.40 -20.86
CA ASP A 656 39.68 0.76 -21.70
C ASP A 656 40.35 2.05 -21.19
N LEU A 657 40.61 2.19 -19.87
CA LEU A 657 41.32 3.35 -19.30
C LEU A 657 42.75 3.48 -19.86
N LYS A 658 43.41 2.38 -20.21
CA LYS A 658 44.77 2.40 -20.77
C LYS A 658 44.81 2.94 -22.20
N GLU A 659 43.68 2.90 -22.90
CA GLU A 659 43.56 3.31 -24.31
C GLU A 659 43.34 4.82 -24.47
N ILE A 660 43.02 5.53 -23.38
CA ILE A 660 42.78 6.99 -23.40
C ILE A 660 44.11 7.71 -23.56
N ARG A 661 44.26 8.45 -24.67
CA ARG A 661 45.44 9.27 -25.00
C ARG A 661 45.17 10.75 -24.88
#